data_AF-A0AA42YGD1-F1
#
_entry.id   AF-A0AA42YGD1-F1
#
_cell.length_a   1.000
_cell.length_b   1.000
_cell.length_c   1.000
_cell.angle_alpha   90.00
_cell.angle_beta   90.00
_cell.angle_gamma   90.00
#
_symmetry.space_group_name_H-M   'P 1'
#
loop_
_entity.id
_entity.type
_entity.pdbx_description
1 polymer ?
#
loop_
_entity_poly.entity_id
_entity_poly.type
_entity_poly.pdbx_seq_one_letter_code
_entity_poly.pdbx_strand_id
1 'polypeptide(L)'
;MSAASLLDRPRRGLAVVFVRYDREKYAGAWDRMRAHLESLPSLSTETVIVDNTQPGRPPERLGDGVHVIGGDNGAWEFSAFDEGVGWLRSEGRLRDLTLLATDAFAAYGGDFVALVDEPVLRFCRRRAAAAGWVDSFEEPCRLLGTDYEDWLRTSYLILPSEALPAMEPFAWPLADDALFDPDWRRRWKSDAPLSSSLRRRIDHWLTGRSEDEALAHADTWHSRFDVDARTFPFFKAKVRAILREHHLSIRLRAARVPAFDLRVLADRLARGGAGGLGAADESLAGLRALRSREPAAGAREVDPLPGRRLVFAGDLRRAGDQAVARRFAMQVMPLVLQRFPTATFELPAREPALPVAALAGVNNTLVTTPDRLARQRPGEVAAMVLPAAPGASAAPASPLDGPRWAAVESIAMGTAPARRATWEHAVAVAGSCCAALEAAASRLPSSPHGSGEAAGRGSDAGAHGEVVPEPFETMAHRWRADHRSWRQANAAVFEEREAHERSLVKGPAPFVVQGLCCHCGRETPLHVDFEFGGDLLAARPNWRERLVCQVCGLNSKMRGLLHVLREVVVPKADPRMLVWELEDELTDALRSKFSDVTGVFGDAGLPLVAATGGGITGAASRQLFDCLLVVDMFEREQDVEAAIARSLALLEPGGGMVFSAAFLSDRERSRPVGGAQPGGARREFGWTLLQMFRDAGFEDVVAHFFWSRAFGYLGREQVVFVARKPGLHGGPS
;
A
#
# COMPACT_ATOMS: atom_id res chain seq x y z
N MET A 1 -32.58 4.25 -46.04
CA MET A 1 -32.39 5.50 -45.28
C MET A 1 -31.14 6.19 -45.80
N SER A 2 -31.11 7.51 -45.95
CA SER A 2 -29.93 8.23 -46.45
C SER A 2 -28.96 8.57 -45.31
N ALA A 3 -27.66 8.69 -45.61
CA ALA A 3 -26.65 9.04 -44.61
C ALA A 3 -26.89 10.43 -43.96
N ALA A 4 -27.58 11.34 -44.65
CA ALA A 4 -27.96 12.65 -44.13
C ALA A 4 -28.83 12.56 -42.86
N SER A 5 -29.73 11.58 -42.75
CA SER A 5 -30.62 11.46 -41.58
C SER A 5 -29.94 10.88 -40.33
N LEU A 6 -28.63 10.60 -40.37
CA LEU A 6 -27.83 10.24 -39.20
C LEU A 6 -27.11 11.44 -38.58
N LEU A 7 -26.98 12.55 -39.31
CA LEU A 7 -26.35 13.79 -38.83
C LEU A 7 -27.30 14.65 -37.97
N ASP A 8 -28.62 14.52 -38.18
CA ASP A 8 -29.66 15.21 -37.41
C ASP A 8 -30.11 14.43 -36.16
N ARG A 9 -29.19 13.64 -35.58
CA ARG A 9 -29.39 13.12 -34.23
C ARG A 9 -29.18 14.28 -33.25
N PRO A 10 -30.11 14.54 -32.30
CA PRO A 10 -29.97 15.66 -31.38
C PRO A 10 -28.62 15.59 -30.66
N ARG A 11 -27.88 16.70 -30.67
CA ARG A 11 -26.61 16.86 -29.94
C ARG A 11 -26.85 16.45 -28.49
N ARG A 12 -25.89 15.73 -27.89
CA ARG A 12 -26.07 15.24 -26.52
C ARG A 12 -26.05 16.43 -25.59
N GLY A 13 -27.16 16.69 -24.93
CA GLY A 13 -27.23 17.71 -23.91
C GLY A 13 -26.74 17.16 -22.57
N LEU A 14 -25.86 17.89 -21.91
CA LEU A 14 -25.56 17.74 -20.49
C LEU A 14 -25.92 19.05 -19.77
N ALA A 15 -26.91 18.99 -18.89
CA ALA A 15 -27.15 20.05 -17.92
C ALA A 15 -26.13 19.92 -16.77
N VAL A 16 -25.59 21.02 -16.27
CA VAL A 16 -24.59 21.05 -15.20
C VAL A 16 -25.04 22.00 -14.10
N VAL A 17 -25.16 21.48 -12.88
CA VAL A 17 -25.32 22.30 -11.67
C VAL A 17 -24.00 22.25 -10.91
N PHE A 18 -23.25 23.35 -10.98
CA PHE A 18 -21.97 23.49 -10.30
C PHE A 18 -22.11 24.37 -9.06
N VAL A 19 -22.19 23.75 -7.89
CA VAL A 19 -22.27 24.43 -6.60
C VAL A 19 -20.89 24.93 -6.20
N ARG A 20 -20.79 26.21 -5.85
CA ARG A 20 -19.58 26.85 -5.35
C ARG A 20 -19.76 27.21 -3.88
N TYR A 21 -18.98 26.57 -3.01
CA TYR A 21 -18.98 26.78 -1.57
C TYR A 21 -17.81 27.69 -1.13
N ASP A 22 -16.63 27.56 -1.74
CA ASP A 22 -15.41 28.28 -1.33
C ASP A 22 -14.50 28.61 -2.52
N ARG A 23 -14.52 29.88 -2.93
CA ARG A 23 -13.76 30.44 -4.06
C ARG A 23 -12.24 30.35 -3.87
N GLU A 24 -11.75 30.41 -2.62
CA GLU A 24 -10.32 30.46 -2.32
C GLU A 24 -9.76 29.04 -2.18
N LYS A 25 -10.42 28.20 -1.37
CA LYS A 25 -10.03 26.82 -1.12
C LYS A 25 -10.10 25.93 -2.36
N TYR A 26 -11.02 26.21 -3.29
CA TYR A 26 -11.24 25.41 -4.50
C TYR A 26 -10.98 26.20 -5.80
N ALA A 27 -9.99 27.09 -5.78
CA ALA A 27 -9.58 27.90 -6.93
C ALA A 27 -9.41 27.08 -8.23
N GLY A 28 -9.99 27.60 -9.31
CA GLY A 28 -9.97 26.99 -10.64
C GLY A 28 -10.76 25.67 -10.79
N ALA A 29 -11.54 25.24 -9.79
CA ALA A 29 -12.34 24.00 -9.88
C ALA A 29 -13.34 24.05 -11.05
N TRP A 30 -14.02 25.19 -11.22
CA TRP A 30 -14.88 25.41 -12.39
C TRP A 30 -14.10 25.35 -13.70
N ASP A 31 -12.95 26.04 -13.79
CA ASP A 31 -12.19 26.14 -15.04
C ASP A 31 -11.61 24.80 -15.50
N ARG A 32 -11.20 23.93 -14.56
CA ARG A 32 -10.81 22.54 -14.85
C ARG A 32 -11.99 21.72 -15.39
N MET A 33 -13.17 21.84 -14.78
CA MET A 33 -14.37 21.14 -15.26
C MET A 33 -14.82 21.63 -16.63
N ARG A 34 -14.83 22.95 -16.83
CA ARG A 34 -15.18 23.62 -18.08
C ARG A 34 -14.25 23.18 -19.21
N ALA A 35 -12.94 23.27 -19.04
CA ALA A 35 -11.97 22.88 -20.06
C ALA A 35 -12.09 21.40 -20.45
N HIS A 36 -12.41 20.51 -19.50
CA HIS A 36 -12.69 19.11 -19.81
C HIS A 36 -13.99 18.93 -20.60
N LEU A 37 -15.10 19.56 -20.19
CA LEU A 37 -16.38 19.48 -20.90
C LEU A 37 -16.31 20.09 -22.30
N GLU A 38 -15.55 21.18 -22.48
CA GLU A 38 -15.25 21.80 -23.78
C GLU A 38 -14.38 20.89 -24.68
N SER A 39 -13.62 19.95 -24.11
CA SER A 39 -12.83 18.96 -24.86
C SER A 39 -13.65 17.80 -25.47
N LEU A 40 -14.95 17.71 -25.17
CA LEU A 40 -15.86 16.67 -25.64
C LEU A 40 -16.71 17.18 -26.84
N PRO A 41 -16.24 17.09 -28.10
CA PRO A 41 -16.83 17.80 -29.25
C PRO A 41 -18.25 17.35 -29.64
N SER A 42 -18.72 16.23 -29.10
CA SER A 42 -20.07 15.67 -29.27
C SER A 42 -21.09 16.20 -28.25
N LEU A 43 -20.63 16.96 -27.25
CA LEU A 43 -21.40 17.41 -26.10
C LEU A 43 -21.88 18.86 -26.27
N SER A 44 -23.11 19.13 -25.84
CA SER A 44 -23.68 20.47 -25.70
C SER A 44 -24.01 20.68 -24.23
N THR A 45 -23.38 21.66 -23.58
CA THR A 45 -23.56 21.94 -22.16
C THR A 45 -24.52 23.09 -21.90
N GLU A 46 -25.31 22.99 -20.83
CA GLU A 46 -25.99 24.11 -20.18
C GLU A 46 -25.60 24.11 -18.71
N THR A 47 -24.90 25.14 -18.26
CA THR A 47 -24.34 25.23 -16.91
C THR A 47 -25.01 26.34 -16.12
N VAL A 48 -25.51 26.00 -14.94
CA VAL A 48 -25.73 26.96 -13.86
C VAL A 48 -24.68 26.76 -12.77
N ILE A 49 -24.00 27.84 -12.43
CA ILE A 49 -23.13 27.93 -11.27
C ILE A 49 -23.95 28.52 -10.14
N VAL A 50 -24.10 27.77 -9.05
CA VAL A 50 -24.87 28.19 -7.87
C VAL A 50 -23.87 28.63 -6.80
N ASP A 51 -23.81 29.94 -6.53
CA ASP A 51 -22.77 30.52 -5.67
C ASP A 51 -23.32 30.78 -4.26
N ASN A 52 -23.06 29.85 -3.35
CA ASN A 52 -23.51 29.90 -1.95
C ASN A 52 -22.84 31.02 -1.14
N THR A 53 -21.83 31.69 -1.70
CA THR A 53 -21.24 32.90 -1.09
C THR A 53 -22.04 34.18 -1.40
N GLN A 54 -23.03 34.11 -2.30
CA GLN A 54 -23.80 35.26 -2.80
C GLN A 54 -25.32 34.98 -2.86
N PRO A 55 -25.97 34.59 -1.75
CA PRO A 55 -27.41 34.29 -1.72
C PRO A 55 -28.25 35.46 -2.25
N GLY A 56 -29.29 35.15 -3.04
CA GLY A 56 -30.17 36.15 -3.64
C GLY A 56 -29.58 36.95 -4.81
N ARG A 57 -28.35 36.67 -5.26
CA ARG A 57 -27.78 37.26 -6.48
C ARG A 57 -28.67 36.92 -7.70
N PRO A 58 -29.09 37.93 -8.51
CA PRO A 58 -29.90 37.68 -9.70
C PRO A 58 -29.12 36.90 -10.77
N PRO A 59 -29.80 36.14 -11.65
CA PRO A 59 -29.14 35.37 -12.71
C PRO A 59 -28.30 36.25 -13.66
N GLU A 60 -27.04 35.85 -13.85
CA GLU A 60 -26.08 36.53 -14.72
C GLU A 60 -25.49 35.53 -15.73
N ARG A 61 -25.36 35.94 -17.00
CA ARG A 61 -24.76 35.10 -18.05
C ARG A 61 -23.26 35.42 -18.16
N LEU A 62 -22.40 34.43 -17.92
CA LEU A 62 -20.93 34.58 -18.05
C LEU A 62 -20.42 34.24 -19.45
N GLY A 63 -21.19 33.52 -20.26
CA GLY A 63 -20.80 33.10 -21.61
C GLY A 63 -21.90 32.34 -22.32
N ASP A 64 -21.55 31.61 -23.38
CA ASP A 64 -22.48 30.72 -24.06
C ASP A 64 -22.72 29.46 -23.23
N GLY A 65 -23.98 29.18 -22.91
CA GLY A 65 -24.36 28.04 -22.08
C GLY A 65 -23.88 28.11 -20.62
N VAL A 66 -23.41 29.27 -20.11
CA VAL A 66 -22.91 29.40 -18.72
C VAL A 66 -23.54 30.59 -18.00
N HIS A 67 -24.23 30.29 -16.90
CA HIS A 67 -24.91 31.25 -16.03
C HIS A 67 -24.44 31.12 -14.58
N VAL A 68 -24.58 32.18 -13.79
CA VAL A 68 -24.42 32.19 -12.32
C VAL A 68 -25.73 32.65 -11.68
N ILE A 69 -26.14 31.98 -10.61
CA ILE A 69 -27.20 32.42 -9.69
C ILE A 69 -26.65 32.47 -8.26
N GLY A 70 -27.29 33.26 -7.39
CA GLY A 70 -27.06 33.16 -5.95
C GLY A 70 -27.65 31.89 -5.37
N GLY A 71 -26.94 31.26 -4.43
CA GLY A 71 -27.36 30.00 -3.81
C GLY A 71 -27.75 30.11 -2.33
N ASP A 72 -28.69 29.29 -1.87
CA ASP A 72 -28.94 28.98 -0.47
C ASP A 72 -27.97 27.91 0.06
N ASN A 73 -27.40 28.21 1.24
CA ASN A 73 -26.49 27.33 1.97
C ASN A 73 -27.16 26.70 3.22
N GLY A 74 -28.44 26.96 3.47
CA GLY A 74 -29.20 26.44 4.62
C GLY A 74 -29.25 24.92 4.68
N ALA A 75 -29.10 24.24 3.53
CA ALA A 75 -28.93 22.80 3.43
C ALA A 75 -27.58 22.37 2.85
N TRP A 76 -26.52 23.19 2.92
CA TRP A 76 -25.22 23.00 2.25
C TRP A 76 -25.38 22.93 0.72
N GLU A 77 -24.73 21.98 0.03
CA GLU A 77 -24.84 21.83 -1.42
C GLU A 77 -26.24 21.41 -1.89
N PHE A 78 -27.05 20.86 -0.99
CA PHE A 78 -28.34 20.26 -1.32
C PHE A 78 -29.39 21.32 -1.67
N SER A 79 -29.44 22.45 -0.96
CA SER A 79 -30.31 23.59 -1.31
C SER A 79 -29.89 24.22 -2.63
N ALA A 80 -28.57 24.32 -2.85
CA ALA A 80 -28.01 24.81 -4.11
C ALA A 80 -28.32 23.89 -5.31
N PHE A 81 -28.42 22.57 -5.10
CA PHE A 81 -28.89 21.65 -6.13
C PHE A 81 -30.38 21.83 -6.44
N ASP A 82 -31.25 22.01 -5.44
CA ASP A 82 -32.68 22.31 -5.66
C ASP A 82 -32.87 23.60 -6.47
N GLU A 83 -32.14 24.66 -6.13
CA GLU A 83 -32.20 25.94 -6.86
C GLU A 83 -31.62 25.84 -8.27
N GLY A 84 -30.45 25.21 -8.45
CA GLY A 84 -29.82 25.05 -9.75
C GLY A 84 -30.64 24.19 -10.72
N VAL A 85 -31.19 23.06 -10.23
CA VAL A 85 -32.10 22.21 -11.02
C VAL A 85 -33.41 22.95 -11.31
N GLY A 86 -33.97 23.67 -10.33
CA GLY A 86 -35.17 24.50 -10.52
C GLY A 86 -34.99 25.61 -11.55
N TRP A 87 -33.84 26.30 -11.54
CA TRP A 87 -33.50 27.34 -12.51
C TRP A 87 -33.32 26.77 -13.92
N LEU A 88 -32.52 25.69 -14.08
CA LEU A 88 -32.38 25.00 -15.37
C LEU A 88 -33.71 24.47 -15.92
N ARG A 89 -34.64 24.07 -15.04
CA ARG A 89 -35.98 23.62 -15.41
C ARG A 89 -36.87 24.76 -15.90
N SER A 90 -36.91 25.88 -15.17
CA SER A 90 -37.73 27.05 -15.53
C SER A 90 -37.27 27.73 -16.82
N GLU A 91 -35.96 27.72 -17.10
CA GLU A 91 -35.37 28.24 -18.34
C GLU A 91 -35.47 27.27 -19.55
N GLY A 92 -36.00 26.05 -19.36
CA GLY A 92 -36.00 25.03 -20.42
C GLY A 92 -34.61 24.51 -20.82
N ARG A 93 -33.62 24.64 -19.93
CA ARG A 93 -32.20 24.30 -20.13
C ARG A 93 -31.81 22.90 -19.67
N LEU A 94 -32.70 22.18 -18.96
CA LEU A 94 -32.49 20.75 -18.68
C LEU A 94 -32.30 19.97 -19.99
N ARG A 95 -31.48 18.92 -19.92
CA ARG A 95 -31.04 18.11 -21.06
C ARG A 95 -31.29 16.62 -20.78
N ASP A 96 -30.81 15.71 -21.63
CA ASP A 96 -30.94 14.25 -21.43
C ASP A 96 -30.30 13.79 -20.11
N LEU A 97 -29.14 14.37 -19.78
CA LEU A 97 -28.36 14.10 -18.59
C LEU A 97 -28.21 15.36 -17.75
N THR A 98 -28.09 15.18 -16.44
CA THR A 98 -27.64 16.19 -15.48
C THR A 98 -26.36 15.72 -14.78
N LEU A 99 -25.39 16.61 -14.67
CA LEU A 99 -24.25 16.54 -13.77
C LEU A 99 -24.51 17.47 -12.58
N LEU A 100 -24.56 16.91 -11.37
CA LEU A 100 -24.53 17.63 -10.11
C LEU A 100 -23.10 17.58 -9.58
N ALA A 101 -22.49 18.72 -9.26
CA ALA A 101 -21.13 18.76 -8.72
C ALA A 101 -20.92 19.94 -7.77
N THR A 102 -20.00 19.77 -6.82
CA THR A 102 -19.53 20.81 -5.91
C THR A 102 -18.06 21.13 -6.20
N ASP A 103 -17.63 22.37 -6.03
CA ASP A 103 -16.21 22.76 -6.11
C ASP A 103 -15.25 21.89 -5.27
N ALA A 104 -15.72 21.34 -4.16
CA ALA A 104 -15.02 20.35 -3.34
C ALA A 104 -14.59 19.06 -4.07
N PHE A 105 -15.07 18.78 -5.29
CA PHE A 105 -14.53 17.70 -6.13
C PHE A 105 -13.01 17.85 -6.33
N ALA A 106 -12.51 19.10 -6.38
CA ALA A 106 -11.10 19.41 -6.60
C ALA A 106 -10.17 18.91 -5.49
N ALA A 107 -10.70 18.53 -4.32
CA ALA A 107 -9.93 17.90 -3.25
C ALA A 107 -9.45 16.47 -3.58
N TYR A 108 -10.01 15.85 -4.63
CA TYR A 108 -9.77 14.44 -5.00
C TYR A 108 -8.87 14.27 -6.25
N GLY A 109 -8.22 15.34 -6.70
CA GLY A 109 -7.34 15.36 -7.88
C GLY A 109 -8.04 15.83 -9.16
N GLY A 110 -7.26 15.97 -10.23
CA GLY A 110 -7.77 16.37 -11.55
C GLY A 110 -8.36 15.21 -12.36
N ASP A 111 -7.74 14.03 -12.23
CA ASP A 111 -8.00 12.84 -13.05
C ASP A 111 -9.45 12.35 -12.96
N PHE A 112 -10.09 12.61 -11.81
CA PHE A 112 -11.48 12.26 -11.59
C PHE A 112 -12.46 12.93 -12.58
N VAL A 113 -12.16 14.15 -13.08
CA VAL A 113 -12.97 14.79 -14.13
C VAL A 113 -12.77 14.09 -15.47
N ALA A 114 -11.56 13.59 -15.75
CA ALA A 114 -11.23 12.88 -16.98
C ALA A 114 -11.97 11.54 -17.15
N LEU A 115 -12.49 10.97 -16.05
CA LEU A 115 -13.38 9.79 -16.08
C LEU A 115 -14.73 10.05 -16.76
N VAL A 116 -15.12 11.31 -16.97
CA VAL A 116 -16.37 11.68 -17.63
C VAL A 116 -16.13 11.80 -19.13
N ASP A 117 -16.20 10.68 -19.82
CA ASP A 117 -15.95 10.60 -21.25
C ASP A 117 -17.24 10.38 -22.07
N GLU A 118 -17.06 10.50 -23.39
CA GLU A 118 -18.07 10.31 -24.41
C GLU A 118 -18.69 8.88 -24.39
N PRO A 119 -17.96 7.79 -24.08
CA PRO A 119 -18.48 6.50 -23.63
C PRO A 119 -19.36 6.49 -22.35
N VAL A 120 -18.91 7.04 -21.22
CA VAL A 120 -19.65 7.07 -19.94
C VAL A 120 -20.97 7.81 -20.09
N LEU A 121 -20.95 9.00 -20.68
CA LEU A 121 -22.17 9.78 -20.96
C LEU A 121 -23.13 9.00 -21.89
N ARG A 122 -22.59 8.23 -22.85
CA ARG A 122 -23.40 7.33 -23.71
C ARG A 122 -24.01 6.18 -22.92
N PHE A 123 -23.31 5.63 -21.93
CA PHE A 123 -23.77 4.54 -21.09
C PHE A 123 -24.89 5.00 -20.15
N CYS A 124 -24.67 6.04 -19.35
CA CYS A 124 -25.64 6.58 -18.39
C CYS A 124 -26.98 6.89 -19.07
N ARG A 125 -26.94 7.56 -20.24
CA ARG A 125 -28.15 7.86 -21.03
C ARG A 125 -28.82 6.61 -21.62
N ARG A 126 -28.06 5.59 -22.03
CA ARG A 126 -28.61 4.35 -22.63
C ARG A 126 -29.18 3.37 -21.62
N ARG A 127 -28.71 3.39 -20.37
CA ARG A 127 -29.15 2.49 -19.30
C ARG A 127 -30.07 3.16 -18.27
N ALA A 128 -30.46 4.43 -18.50
CA ALA A 128 -31.15 5.26 -17.52
C ALA A 128 -30.47 5.22 -16.13
N ALA A 129 -29.14 5.29 -16.13
CA ALA A 129 -28.30 4.96 -14.99
C ALA A 129 -27.52 6.19 -14.47
N ALA A 130 -27.41 6.28 -13.15
CA ALA A 130 -26.57 7.24 -12.45
C ALA A 130 -25.12 6.71 -12.32
N ALA A 131 -24.15 7.61 -12.38
CA ALA A 131 -22.73 7.30 -12.17
C ALA A 131 -22.03 8.42 -11.40
N GLY A 132 -21.24 8.08 -10.39
CA GLY A 132 -20.50 9.04 -9.58
C GLY A 132 -19.44 8.34 -8.73
N TRP A 133 -18.78 9.08 -7.84
CA TRP A 133 -17.98 8.40 -6.82
C TRP A 133 -18.91 7.67 -5.86
N VAL A 134 -18.61 6.42 -5.55
CA VAL A 134 -19.36 5.62 -4.57
C VAL A 134 -18.52 5.46 -3.30
N ASP A 135 -19.11 5.56 -2.13
CA ASP A 135 -18.51 5.13 -0.86
C ASP A 135 -19.34 4.00 -0.25
N SER A 136 -18.76 3.25 0.69
CA SER A 136 -19.29 1.97 1.14
C SER A 136 -18.88 1.60 2.57
N PHE A 137 -19.85 1.14 3.35
CA PHE A 137 -19.65 0.45 4.62
C PHE A 137 -19.33 -1.04 4.42
N GLU A 138 -18.58 -1.60 5.37
CA GLU A 138 -18.29 -3.04 5.44
C GLU A 138 -19.42 -3.87 6.08
N GLU A 139 -20.42 -3.20 6.65
CA GLU A 139 -21.62 -3.77 7.29
C GLU A 139 -22.85 -2.95 6.88
N PRO A 140 -24.07 -3.54 6.86
CA PRO A 140 -25.31 -2.79 6.70
C PRO A 140 -25.49 -1.65 7.71
N CYS A 141 -25.97 -0.52 7.21
CA CYS A 141 -26.44 0.60 7.99
C CYS A 141 -27.92 0.87 7.69
N ARG A 142 -28.68 1.28 8.70
CA ARG A 142 -30.10 1.66 8.56
C ARG A 142 -30.27 3.17 8.64
N LEU A 143 -30.99 3.73 7.68
CA LEU A 143 -31.44 5.12 7.65
C LEU A 143 -32.94 5.15 7.34
N LEU A 144 -33.74 5.68 8.26
CA LEU A 144 -35.19 5.85 8.12
C LEU A 144 -35.92 4.56 7.71
N GLY A 145 -35.60 3.48 8.43
CA GLY A 145 -36.16 2.15 8.19
C GLY A 145 -35.54 1.38 7.03
N THR A 146 -34.80 2.04 6.12
CA THR A 146 -34.17 1.37 4.96
C THR A 146 -32.74 0.97 5.27
N ASP A 147 -32.40 -0.29 5.00
CA ASP A 147 -31.02 -0.80 5.07
C ASP A 147 -30.27 -0.51 3.76
N TYR A 148 -29.01 -0.12 3.89
CA TYR A 148 -28.12 0.20 2.79
C TYR A 148 -26.65 0.00 3.22
N GLU A 149 -25.78 -0.27 2.26
CA GLU A 149 -24.35 -0.49 2.53
C GLU A 149 -23.43 0.51 1.81
N ASP A 150 -23.94 1.29 0.86
CA ASP A 150 -23.17 2.18 -0.01
C ASP A 150 -23.98 3.42 -0.42
N TRP A 151 -23.31 4.41 -1.01
CA TRP A 151 -23.94 5.62 -1.52
C TRP A 151 -23.09 6.29 -2.60
N LEU A 152 -23.75 6.98 -3.52
CA LEU A 152 -23.16 7.95 -4.44
C LEU A 152 -22.89 9.26 -3.71
N ARG A 153 -21.73 9.88 -3.98
CA ARG A 153 -21.31 11.12 -3.33
C ARG A 153 -21.85 12.36 -4.04
N THR A 154 -22.28 13.35 -3.26
CA THR A 154 -22.84 14.62 -3.77
C THR A 154 -21.79 15.54 -4.38
N SER A 155 -20.51 15.30 -4.09
CA SER A 155 -19.42 16.10 -4.66
C SER A 155 -19.37 16.04 -6.19
N TYR A 156 -19.81 14.93 -6.79
CA TYR A 156 -19.90 14.78 -8.25
C TYR A 156 -20.73 13.54 -8.66
N LEU A 157 -21.83 13.77 -9.38
CA LEU A 157 -22.82 12.77 -9.77
C LEU A 157 -23.45 13.08 -11.13
N ILE A 158 -23.37 12.14 -12.07
CA ILE A 158 -24.08 12.16 -13.36
C ILE A 158 -25.34 11.29 -13.24
N LEU A 159 -26.46 11.75 -13.77
CA LEU A 159 -27.70 10.97 -13.87
C LEU A 159 -28.54 11.38 -15.10
N PRO A 160 -29.51 10.55 -15.53
CA PRO A 160 -30.56 10.99 -16.45
C PRO A 160 -31.41 12.09 -15.79
N SER A 161 -31.77 13.14 -16.52
CA SER A 161 -32.58 14.23 -15.94
C SER A 161 -34.00 13.78 -15.58
N GLU A 162 -34.50 12.71 -16.20
CA GLU A 162 -35.73 12.00 -15.82
C GLU A 162 -35.68 11.36 -14.42
N ALA A 163 -34.47 11.15 -13.85
CA ALA A 163 -34.29 10.65 -12.49
C ALA A 163 -34.19 11.77 -11.43
N LEU A 164 -34.16 13.07 -11.81
CA LEU A 164 -34.15 14.17 -10.84
C LEU A 164 -35.36 14.16 -9.87
N PRO A 165 -36.61 13.89 -10.31
CA PRO A 165 -37.75 13.81 -9.38
C PRO A 165 -37.63 12.65 -8.37
N ALA A 166 -36.85 11.61 -8.69
CA ALA A 166 -36.53 10.57 -7.73
C ALA A 166 -35.63 11.08 -6.60
N MET A 167 -34.88 12.17 -6.79
CA MET A 167 -33.98 12.78 -5.81
C MET A 167 -34.56 14.03 -5.11
N GLU A 168 -35.42 14.80 -5.78
CA GLU A 168 -35.94 16.10 -5.32
C GLU A 168 -36.99 15.99 -4.19
N PRO A 169 -37.00 16.90 -3.18
CA PRO A 169 -36.01 17.94 -2.95
C PRO A 169 -34.69 17.33 -2.45
N PHE A 170 -33.57 17.83 -2.97
CA PHE A 170 -32.23 17.45 -2.52
C PHE A 170 -32.01 17.88 -1.05
N ALA A 171 -32.48 19.07 -0.67
CA ALA A 171 -32.44 19.66 0.67
C ALA A 171 -33.41 18.99 1.66
N TRP A 172 -33.83 17.75 1.42
CA TRP A 172 -34.89 17.03 2.11
C TRP A 172 -34.90 17.26 3.64
N PRO A 173 -36.05 17.60 4.24
CA PRO A 173 -36.14 17.94 5.66
C PRO A 173 -35.78 16.74 6.54
N LEU A 174 -34.80 16.97 7.42
CA LEU A 174 -34.42 16.06 8.50
C LEU A 174 -34.67 16.80 9.82
N ALA A 175 -35.67 16.37 10.57
CA ALA A 175 -36.14 17.06 11.77
C ALA A 175 -35.21 16.81 12.97
N ASP A 176 -34.83 17.89 13.67
CA ASP A 176 -33.80 17.82 14.71
C ASP A 176 -34.26 17.08 15.98
N ASP A 177 -35.57 17.09 16.25
CA ASP A 177 -36.27 16.38 17.32
C ASP A 177 -36.57 14.90 16.99
N ALA A 178 -36.39 14.49 15.73
CA ALA A 178 -36.39 13.09 15.32
C ALA A 178 -34.99 12.45 15.42
N LEU A 179 -33.92 13.23 15.25
CA LEU A 179 -32.54 12.73 15.19
C LEU A 179 -31.73 12.93 16.48
N PHE A 180 -31.82 14.10 17.10
CA PHE A 180 -30.82 14.54 18.07
C PHE A 180 -31.39 14.75 19.48
N ASP A 181 -30.62 14.38 20.48
CA ASP A 181 -30.94 14.68 21.87
C ASP A 181 -30.74 16.19 22.14
N PRO A 182 -31.55 16.84 22.99
CA PRO A 182 -31.26 18.20 23.46
C PRO A 182 -29.93 18.34 24.22
N ASP A 183 -29.44 17.28 24.87
CA ASP A 183 -28.12 17.24 25.50
C ASP A 183 -27.05 16.77 24.52
N TRP A 184 -26.15 17.69 24.15
CA TRP A 184 -25.02 17.44 23.24
C TRP A 184 -24.13 16.27 23.68
N ARG A 185 -24.15 15.87 24.96
CA ARG A 185 -23.40 14.70 25.46
C ARG A 185 -23.95 13.38 24.95
N ARG A 186 -25.27 13.27 24.79
CA ARG A 186 -25.93 12.07 24.22
C ARG A 186 -25.94 12.10 22.69
N ARG A 187 -25.94 13.29 22.09
CA ARG A 187 -25.95 13.60 20.64
C ARG A 187 -27.21 13.11 19.91
N TRP A 188 -27.49 11.81 19.98
CA TRP A 188 -28.59 11.11 19.35
C TRP A 188 -29.70 10.83 20.34
N LYS A 189 -30.95 10.85 19.90
CA LYS A 189 -32.02 10.23 20.68
C LYS A 189 -31.87 8.70 20.67
N SER A 190 -32.40 8.03 21.68
CA SER A 190 -32.46 6.56 21.73
C SER A 190 -33.27 6.01 20.55
N ASP A 191 -34.45 6.58 20.33
CA ASP A 191 -35.43 6.31 19.27
C ASP A 191 -35.06 6.88 17.89
N ALA A 192 -33.90 7.54 17.76
CA ALA A 192 -33.47 8.12 16.48
C ALA A 192 -33.48 7.04 15.37
N PRO A 193 -34.08 7.31 14.20
CA PRO A 193 -34.33 6.32 13.14
C PRO A 193 -33.09 5.98 12.31
N LEU A 194 -31.98 5.73 13.00
CA LEU A 194 -30.65 5.40 12.52
C LEU A 194 -30.17 4.12 13.22
N SER A 195 -29.56 3.21 12.48
CA SER A 195 -28.83 2.07 13.10
C SER A 195 -27.77 2.55 14.10
N SER A 196 -27.44 1.71 15.07
CA SER A 196 -26.31 1.96 15.98
C SER A 196 -24.96 1.95 15.24
N SER A 197 -24.82 1.14 14.19
CA SER A 197 -23.65 1.14 13.29
C SER A 197 -23.47 2.50 12.60
N LEU A 198 -24.53 3.05 12.00
CA LEU A 198 -24.49 4.37 11.34
C LEU A 198 -24.14 5.51 12.33
N ARG A 199 -24.74 5.50 13.53
CA ARG A 199 -24.43 6.49 14.58
C ARG A 199 -22.95 6.45 14.98
N ARG A 200 -22.40 5.27 15.33
CA ARG A 200 -20.96 5.12 15.69
C ARG A 200 -20.04 5.59 14.55
N ARG A 201 -20.34 5.24 13.29
CA ARG A 201 -19.53 5.62 12.13
C ARG A 201 -19.52 7.14 11.91
N ILE A 202 -20.67 7.81 12.02
CA ILE A 202 -20.77 9.27 11.92
C ILE A 202 -20.05 9.98 13.08
N ASP A 203 -20.19 9.48 14.32
CA ASP A 203 -19.46 10.01 15.48
C ASP A 203 -17.94 9.88 15.30
N HIS A 204 -17.45 8.72 14.83
CA HIS A 204 -16.03 8.52 14.56
C HIS A 204 -15.51 9.45 13.44
N TRP A 205 -16.26 9.62 12.36
CA TRP A 205 -15.86 10.55 11.29
C TRP A 205 -15.76 11.98 11.80
N LEU A 206 -16.83 12.52 12.40
CA LEU A 206 -16.89 13.94 12.78
C LEU A 206 -16.02 14.29 14.01
N THR A 207 -15.78 13.34 14.92
CA THR A 207 -15.06 13.62 16.18
C THR A 207 -13.71 12.92 16.32
N GLY A 208 -13.43 11.90 15.49
CA GLY A 208 -12.28 11.01 15.65
C GLY A 208 -12.35 10.05 16.83
N ARG A 209 -13.27 10.28 17.78
CA ARG A 209 -13.48 9.42 18.96
C ARG A 209 -14.32 8.21 18.55
N SER A 210 -13.87 7.03 18.95
CA SER A 210 -14.64 5.78 18.86
C SER A 210 -14.43 4.99 20.15
N GLU A 211 -15.49 4.39 20.66
CA GLU A 211 -15.44 3.36 21.72
C GLU A 211 -15.17 1.96 21.12
N ASP A 212 -15.23 1.87 19.79
CA ASP A 212 -15.11 0.67 18.97
C ASP A 212 -13.74 0.70 18.24
N GLU A 213 -12.81 -0.17 18.67
CA GLU A 213 -11.44 -0.23 18.16
C GLU A 213 -11.37 -0.57 16.66
N ALA A 214 -12.36 -1.31 16.12
CA ALA A 214 -12.41 -1.61 14.70
C ALA A 214 -12.54 -0.32 13.85
N LEU A 215 -13.28 0.68 14.35
CA LEU A 215 -13.41 1.99 13.72
C LEU A 215 -12.21 2.92 13.95
N ALA A 216 -11.35 2.66 14.95
CA ALA A 216 -10.15 3.48 15.19
C ALA A 216 -9.15 3.48 14.00
N HIS A 217 -9.30 2.51 13.08
CA HIS A 217 -8.50 2.35 11.88
C HIS A 217 -9.25 2.68 10.57
N ALA A 218 -10.34 3.45 10.64
CA ALA A 218 -11.03 3.97 9.45
C ALA A 218 -10.33 5.22 8.87
N ASP A 219 -10.54 5.50 7.58
CA ASP A 219 -9.96 6.67 6.90
C ASP A 219 -10.30 7.98 7.65
N THR A 220 -9.28 8.77 7.97
CA THR A 220 -9.41 9.90 8.90
C THR A 220 -10.04 11.12 8.23
N TRP A 221 -11.28 11.45 8.61
CA TRP A 221 -11.98 12.63 8.10
C TRP A 221 -11.21 13.92 8.40
N HIS A 222 -10.99 14.76 7.37
CA HIS A 222 -10.10 15.92 7.41
C HIS A 222 -10.64 17.14 8.17
N SER A 223 -11.91 17.12 8.57
CA SER A 223 -12.58 18.17 9.36
C SER A 223 -13.18 17.62 10.65
N ARG A 224 -12.36 16.97 11.48
CA ARG A 224 -12.72 16.53 12.83
C ARG A 224 -12.78 17.71 13.80
N PHE A 225 -13.70 17.64 14.76
CA PHE A 225 -13.83 18.61 15.85
C PHE A 225 -14.46 17.97 17.08
N ASP A 226 -14.19 18.52 18.27
CA ASP A 226 -14.86 18.09 19.50
C ASP A 226 -16.29 18.61 19.56
N VAL A 227 -17.23 17.74 19.95
CA VAL A 227 -18.64 18.08 20.17
C VAL A 227 -18.82 18.60 21.60
N ASP A 228 -19.18 19.87 21.72
CA ASP A 228 -19.58 20.54 22.95
C ASP A 228 -20.88 21.34 22.74
N ALA A 229 -21.35 22.08 23.76
CA ALA A 229 -22.57 22.89 23.66
C ALA A 229 -22.55 23.98 22.56
N ARG A 230 -21.37 24.43 22.13
CA ARG A 230 -21.17 25.47 21.10
C ARG A 230 -21.02 24.87 19.71
N THR A 231 -20.35 23.72 19.58
CA THR A 231 -20.14 23.04 18.29
C THR A 231 -21.27 22.08 17.92
N PHE A 232 -22.15 21.69 18.85
CA PHE A 232 -23.27 20.79 18.57
C PHE A 232 -24.21 21.24 17.44
N PRO A 233 -24.57 22.54 17.27
CA PRO A 233 -25.32 22.99 16.09
C PRO A 233 -24.60 22.72 14.75
N PHE A 234 -23.27 22.83 14.72
CA PHE A 234 -22.45 22.50 13.55
C PHE A 234 -22.36 20.98 13.33
N PHE A 235 -22.28 20.19 14.40
CA PHE A 235 -22.44 18.73 14.34
C PHE A 235 -23.77 18.34 13.71
N LYS A 236 -24.90 18.86 14.21
CA LYS A 236 -26.23 18.60 13.62
C LYS A 236 -26.28 18.97 12.14
N ALA A 237 -25.71 20.12 11.75
CA ALA A 237 -25.63 20.54 10.35
C ALA A 237 -24.80 19.57 9.48
N LYS A 238 -23.63 19.13 9.95
CA LYS A 238 -22.80 18.15 9.23
C LYS A 238 -23.44 16.77 9.15
N VAL A 239 -24.10 16.30 10.21
CA VAL A 239 -24.88 15.06 10.19
C VAL A 239 -26.01 15.15 9.16
N ARG A 240 -26.78 16.24 9.12
CA ARG A 240 -27.87 16.41 8.14
C ARG A 240 -27.36 16.38 6.69
N ALA A 241 -26.18 16.93 6.41
CA ALA A 241 -25.55 16.82 5.07
C ALA A 241 -25.20 15.36 4.72
N ILE A 242 -24.48 14.65 5.61
CA ILE A 242 -24.11 13.24 5.43
C ILE A 242 -25.36 12.35 5.22
N LEU A 243 -26.40 12.54 6.05
CA LEU A 243 -27.63 11.77 5.94
C LEU A 243 -28.43 12.07 4.66
N ARG A 244 -28.33 13.28 4.09
CA ARG A 244 -28.90 13.58 2.77
C ARG A 244 -28.12 12.90 1.65
N GLU A 245 -26.78 12.92 1.67
CA GLU A 245 -25.92 12.20 0.70
C GLU A 245 -26.30 10.71 0.64
N HIS A 246 -26.38 10.07 1.82
CA HIS A 246 -26.84 8.68 1.96
C HIS A 246 -28.28 8.48 1.44
N HIS A 247 -29.21 9.36 1.81
CA HIS A 247 -30.63 9.19 1.46
C HIS A 247 -30.92 9.39 -0.03
N LEU A 248 -30.21 10.30 -0.73
CA LEU A 248 -30.33 10.44 -2.18
C LEU A 248 -30.09 9.10 -2.90
N SER A 249 -29.10 8.35 -2.44
CA SER A 249 -28.78 7.01 -2.97
C SER A 249 -29.86 5.97 -2.63
N ILE A 250 -30.47 6.05 -1.45
CA ILE A 250 -31.62 5.22 -1.07
C ILE A 250 -32.81 5.51 -2.00
N ARG A 251 -33.11 6.78 -2.26
CA ARG A 251 -34.20 7.19 -3.15
C ARG A 251 -34.00 6.74 -4.60
N LEU A 252 -32.78 6.86 -5.13
CA LEU A 252 -32.44 6.36 -6.47
C LEU A 252 -32.71 4.85 -6.60
N ARG A 253 -32.30 4.04 -5.62
CA ARG A 253 -32.62 2.60 -5.59
C ARG A 253 -34.13 2.33 -5.49
N ALA A 254 -34.85 3.09 -4.67
CA ALA A 254 -36.30 2.95 -4.54
C ALA A 254 -37.04 3.26 -5.86
N ALA A 255 -36.56 4.24 -6.63
CA ALA A 255 -37.00 4.54 -7.99
C ALA A 255 -36.43 3.60 -9.07
N ARG A 256 -35.65 2.58 -8.67
CA ARG A 256 -34.99 1.60 -9.56
C ARG A 256 -34.03 2.20 -10.58
N VAL A 257 -33.42 3.34 -10.28
CA VAL A 257 -32.35 3.94 -11.07
C VAL A 257 -31.04 3.19 -10.77
N PRO A 258 -30.42 2.49 -11.74
CA PRO A 258 -29.13 1.82 -11.52
C PRO A 258 -28.05 2.84 -11.18
N ALA A 259 -27.11 2.46 -10.31
CA ALA A 259 -26.10 3.36 -9.77
C ALA A 259 -24.70 2.74 -9.87
N PHE A 260 -23.77 3.47 -10.51
CA PHE A 260 -22.44 2.98 -10.85
C PHE A 260 -21.31 3.78 -10.19
N ASP A 261 -20.23 3.08 -9.84
CA ASP A 261 -18.95 3.71 -9.53
C ASP A 261 -18.31 4.20 -10.83
N LEU A 262 -18.12 5.51 -10.95
CA LEU A 262 -17.61 6.16 -12.16
C LEU A 262 -16.24 5.62 -12.59
N ARG A 263 -15.38 5.19 -11.66
CA ARG A 263 -14.04 4.66 -11.97
C ARG A 263 -14.13 3.32 -12.69
N VAL A 264 -14.81 2.36 -12.04
CA VAL A 264 -15.06 1.00 -12.54
C VAL A 264 -15.87 1.03 -13.84
N LEU A 265 -16.77 2.00 -13.99
CA LEU A 265 -17.51 2.20 -15.23
C LEU A 265 -16.60 2.71 -16.36
N ALA A 266 -15.79 3.75 -16.11
CA ALA A 266 -14.92 4.34 -17.13
C ALA A 266 -13.86 3.35 -17.63
N ASP A 267 -13.16 2.66 -16.71
CA ASP A 267 -12.15 1.65 -17.05
C ASP A 267 -12.73 0.51 -17.90
N ARG A 268 -13.86 -0.06 -17.49
CA ARG A 268 -14.53 -1.15 -18.22
C ARG A 268 -15.03 -0.72 -19.60
N LEU A 269 -15.45 0.53 -19.76
CA LEU A 269 -15.81 1.09 -21.06
C LEU A 269 -14.58 1.35 -21.94
N ALA A 270 -13.46 1.78 -21.37
CA ALA A 270 -12.18 1.93 -22.08
C ALA A 270 -11.62 0.58 -22.57
N ARG A 271 -11.80 -0.50 -21.79
CA ARG A 271 -11.52 -1.90 -22.22
C ARG A 271 -12.55 -2.46 -23.22
N GLY A 272 -13.52 -1.67 -23.67
CA GLY A 272 -14.54 -2.08 -24.65
C GLY A 272 -15.67 -2.95 -24.10
N GLY A 273 -15.74 -3.19 -22.78
CA GLY A 273 -16.61 -4.15 -22.11
C GLY A 273 -18.11 -3.83 -22.07
N ALA A 274 -18.60 -2.87 -22.87
CA ALA A 274 -19.96 -2.35 -22.80
C ALA A 274 -21.08 -3.40 -23.02
N GLY A 275 -20.76 -4.53 -23.66
CA GLY A 275 -21.69 -5.65 -23.86
C GLY A 275 -21.78 -6.64 -22.69
N GLY A 276 -20.85 -6.60 -21.72
CA GLY A 276 -20.80 -7.53 -20.60
C GLY A 276 -21.54 -7.10 -19.33
N LEU A 277 -21.98 -5.84 -19.27
CA LEU A 277 -22.64 -5.24 -18.10
C LEU A 277 -24.07 -5.78 -17.95
N GLY A 278 -24.24 -6.89 -17.21
CA GLY A 278 -25.54 -7.50 -16.89
C GLY A 278 -26.08 -7.07 -15.51
N ALA A 279 -27.25 -7.61 -15.15
CA ALA A 279 -28.01 -7.21 -13.95
C ALA A 279 -27.27 -7.36 -12.60
N ALA A 280 -26.22 -8.18 -12.52
CA ALA A 280 -25.35 -8.22 -11.34
C ALA A 280 -24.55 -6.91 -11.20
N ASP A 281 -23.91 -6.48 -12.29
CA ASP A 281 -23.09 -5.27 -12.40
C ASP A 281 -23.91 -3.98 -12.29
N GLU A 282 -25.24 -4.06 -12.47
CA GLU A 282 -26.19 -2.94 -12.34
C GLU A 282 -26.52 -2.59 -10.87
N SER A 283 -26.05 -3.39 -9.92
CA SER A 283 -26.18 -3.13 -8.49
C SER A 283 -24.87 -2.62 -7.88
N LEU A 284 -24.95 -1.62 -6.98
CA LEU A 284 -23.78 -1.16 -6.21
C LEU A 284 -23.12 -2.30 -5.42
N ALA A 285 -23.91 -3.27 -4.95
CA ALA A 285 -23.41 -4.49 -4.31
C ALA A 285 -22.58 -5.36 -5.27
N GLY A 286 -23.03 -5.57 -6.51
CA GLY A 286 -22.27 -6.28 -7.54
C GLY A 286 -20.99 -5.54 -7.95
N LEU A 287 -21.04 -4.21 -8.04
CA LEU A 287 -19.86 -3.37 -8.30
C LEU A 287 -18.76 -3.50 -7.23
N ARG A 288 -19.07 -3.94 -6.01
CA ARG A 288 -18.05 -4.31 -4.99
C ARG A 288 -17.17 -5.47 -5.45
N ALA A 289 -17.72 -6.46 -6.16
CA ALA A 289 -16.97 -7.60 -6.72
C ALA A 289 -16.14 -7.23 -7.96
N LEU A 290 -16.28 -5.99 -8.44
CA LEU A 290 -15.67 -5.46 -9.65
C LEU A 290 -14.60 -4.41 -9.36
N ARG A 291 -14.81 -3.56 -8.36
CA ARG A 291 -13.79 -2.67 -7.77
C ARG A 291 -12.49 -3.39 -7.47
N SER A 292 -12.58 -4.61 -6.96
CA SER A 292 -11.42 -5.44 -6.63
C SER A 292 -10.82 -6.11 -7.88
N ARG A 293 -10.66 -5.41 -9.01
CA ARG A 293 -10.13 -5.98 -10.28
C ARG A 293 -9.28 -5.02 -11.14
N GLU A 294 -8.99 -3.79 -10.70
CA GLU A 294 -8.42 -2.72 -11.55
C GLU A 294 -7.02 -2.20 -11.09
N PRO A 295 -6.16 -1.70 -12.01
CA PRO A 295 -4.75 -1.34 -11.77
C PRO A 295 -4.52 0.17 -11.52
N ALA A 296 -3.34 0.56 -11.02
CA ALA A 296 -2.95 1.97 -10.88
C ALA A 296 -2.01 2.44 -12.01
N ALA A 297 -2.12 3.73 -12.40
CA ALA A 297 -1.27 4.36 -13.41
C ALA A 297 -0.29 5.37 -12.76
N GLY A 298 0.98 5.30 -13.14
CA GLY A 298 2.05 6.08 -12.51
C GLY A 298 2.22 7.52 -13.05
N ALA A 299 2.58 8.44 -12.16
CA ALA A 299 2.99 9.81 -12.49
C ALA A 299 4.52 9.92 -12.64
N ARG A 300 5.00 10.90 -13.42
CA ARG A 300 6.43 11.20 -13.57
C ARG A 300 6.88 12.27 -12.57
N GLU A 301 8.02 12.04 -11.91
CA GLU A 301 8.66 13.02 -11.01
C GLU A 301 9.75 13.85 -11.75
N VAL A 302 10.27 14.90 -11.10
CA VAL A 302 11.22 15.88 -11.65
C VAL A 302 12.42 16.03 -10.70
N ASP A 303 13.64 16.03 -11.25
CA ASP A 303 14.89 16.04 -10.48
C ASP A 303 15.11 17.29 -9.59
N PRO A 304 15.55 17.12 -8.32
CA PRO A 304 16.04 18.20 -7.46
C PRO A 304 17.55 18.43 -7.58
N LEU A 305 17.97 19.69 -7.55
CA LEU A 305 19.38 20.11 -7.69
C LEU A 305 20.26 19.83 -6.43
N PRO A 306 21.57 19.55 -6.60
CA PRO A 306 22.50 19.28 -5.50
C PRO A 306 23.00 20.55 -4.81
N GLY A 307 23.34 20.45 -3.50
CA GLY A 307 24.09 21.52 -2.82
C GLY A 307 23.88 21.75 -1.31
N ARG A 308 23.28 20.82 -0.55
CA ARG A 308 23.05 21.02 0.90
C ARG A 308 24.13 20.43 1.81
N ARG A 309 24.53 21.23 2.81
CA ARG A 309 25.47 20.90 3.89
C ARG A 309 24.69 20.20 5.02
N LEU A 310 25.17 19.05 5.50
CA LEU A 310 24.59 18.35 6.65
C LEU A 310 25.25 18.83 7.95
N VAL A 311 24.43 19.00 9.00
CA VAL A 311 24.85 19.31 10.37
C VAL A 311 24.08 18.41 11.32
N PHE A 312 24.78 17.64 12.14
CA PHE A 312 24.16 16.77 13.15
C PHE A 312 24.26 17.42 14.54
N ALA A 313 23.11 17.73 15.15
CA ALA A 313 23.01 18.22 16.52
C ALA A 313 22.15 17.26 17.34
N GLY A 314 22.78 16.29 18.00
CA GLY A 314 22.12 15.33 18.91
C GLY A 314 22.43 15.64 20.37
N ASP A 315 21.41 15.95 21.17
CA ASP A 315 21.60 16.23 22.60
C ASP A 315 21.70 14.92 23.41
N LEU A 316 22.93 14.43 23.60
CA LEU A 316 23.22 13.16 24.29
C LEU A 316 22.95 13.18 25.80
N ARG A 317 22.55 14.32 26.40
CA ARG A 317 22.40 14.51 27.87
C ARG A 317 21.32 13.67 28.57
N ARG A 318 20.67 12.73 27.86
CA ARG A 318 19.71 11.76 28.45
C ARG A 318 20.20 10.31 28.44
N ALA A 319 21.30 10.00 27.76
CA ALA A 319 21.88 8.66 27.76
C ALA A 319 22.96 8.54 28.84
N GLY A 320 22.55 8.19 30.06
CA GLY A 320 23.47 7.86 31.18
C GLY A 320 24.23 6.52 30.99
N ASP A 321 24.38 6.06 29.75
CA ASP A 321 24.95 4.77 29.39
C ASP A 321 26.19 4.94 28.51
N GLN A 322 27.36 4.71 29.10
CA GLN A 322 28.65 4.76 28.41
C GLN A 322 28.77 3.70 27.30
N ALA A 323 28.00 2.60 27.35
CA ALA A 323 28.00 1.59 26.29
C ALA A 323 27.44 2.15 24.97
N VAL A 324 26.39 2.99 25.01
CA VAL A 324 25.81 3.61 23.81
C VAL A 324 26.80 4.56 23.14
N ALA A 325 27.42 5.47 23.93
CA ALA A 325 28.42 6.40 23.42
C ALA A 325 29.64 5.66 22.83
N ARG A 326 30.13 4.62 23.53
CA ARG A 326 31.25 3.80 23.08
C ARG A 326 30.92 2.98 21.83
N ARG A 327 29.69 2.47 21.70
CA ARG A 327 29.21 1.75 20.51
C ARG A 327 29.09 2.67 19.30
N PHE A 328 28.57 3.89 19.49
CA PHE A 328 28.50 4.91 18.43
C PHE A 328 29.89 5.30 17.92
N ALA A 329 30.85 5.56 18.81
CA ALA A 329 32.23 5.87 18.45
C ALA A 329 32.95 4.70 17.75
N MET A 330 32.78 3.45 18.24
CA MET A 330 33.50 2.28 17.72
C MET A 330 32.90 1.70 16.42
N GLN A 331 31.57 1.71 16.27
CA GLN A 331 30.88 0.97 15.19
C GLN A 331 30.26 1.89 14.14
N VAL A 332 29.74 3.06 14.52
CA VAL A 332 29.01 3.95 13.61
C VAL A 332 29.94 4.99 12.97
N MET A 333 30.83 5.60 13.76
CA MET A 333 31.70 6.67 13.27
C MET A 333 32.63 6.27 12.10
N PRO A 334 33.24 5.06 12.06
CA PRO A 334 34.03 4.63 10.90
C PRO A 334 33.21 4.58 9.60
N LEU A 335 31.96 4.12 9.66
CA LEU A 335 31.06 4.03 8.50
C LEU A 335 30.63 5.42 8.03
N VAL A 336 30.39 6.35 8.94
CA VAL A 336 30.07 7.75 8.61
C VAL A 336 31.26 8.43 7.92
N LEU A 337 32.48 8.25 8.43
CA LEU A 337 33.70 8.80 7.82
C LEU A 337 34.01 8.17 6.45
N GLN A 338 33.76 6.87 6.30
CA GLN A 338 33.90 6.16 5.02
C GLN A 338 32.88 6.63 3.95
N ARG A 339 31.69 7.09 4.39
CA ARG A 339 30.63 7.60 3.52
C ARG A 339 30.77 9.11 3.21
N PHE A 340 31.33 9.88 4.14
CA PHE A 340 31.44 11.34 4.05
C PHE A 340 32.85 11.83 4.44
N PRO A 341 33.89 11.61 3.60
CA PRO A 341 35.29 11.86 3.95
C PRO A 341 35.66 13.33 4.15
N THR A 342 34.76 14.27 3.85
CA THR A 342 34.92 15.73 4.06
C THR A 342 34.06 16.29 5.20
N ALA A 343 33.37 15.44 5.96
CA ALA A 343 32.52 15.86 7.07
C ALA A 343 33.36 16.43 8.24
N THR A 344 32.96 17.60 8.74
CA THR A 344 33.56 18.24 9.92
C THR A 344 32.66 18.03 11.13
N PHE A 345 33.25 17.66 12.28
CA PHE A 345 32.52 17.33 13.50
C PHE A 345 32.97 18.23 14.66
N GLU A 346 32.02 18.88 15.33
CA GLU A 346 32.26 19.60 16.58
C GLU A 346 31.77 18.75 17.76
N LEU A 347 32.60 18.63 18.81
CA LEU A 347 32.25 17.95 20.05
C LEU A 347 32.12 18.97 21.18
N PRO A 348 31.07 18.91 22.03
CA PRO A 348 30.91 19.85 23.15
C PRO A 348 32.06 19.75 24.16
N ALA A 349 32.80 20.84 24.33
CA ALA A 349 33.95 20.89 25.24
C ALA A 349 33.52 20.98 26.72
N ARG A 350 33.20 19.82 27.35
CA ARG A 350 33.29 19.55 28.81
C ARG A 350 32.85 18.13 29.18
N GLU A 351 33.81 17.21 29.29
CA GLU A 351 33.85 16.10 30.26
C GLU A 351 35.28 15.50 30.31
N PRO A 352 35.68 14.74 31.34
CA PRO A 352 37.08 14.35 31.56
C PRO A 352 37.57 13.22 30.65
N ALA A 353 38.88 13.09 30.53
CA ALA A 353 39.54 12.30 29.49
C ALA A 353 39.19 10.80 29.47
N LEU A 354 38.72 10.33 28.30
CA LEU A 354 38.87 8.94 27.88
C LEU A 354 40.32 8.66 27.45
N PRO A 355 40.82 7.40 27.54
CA PRO A 355 42.20 7.10 27.17
C PRO A 355 42.46 7.26 25.66
N VAL A 356 43.39 8.16 25.31
CA VAL A 356 43.70 8.56 23.90
C VAL A 356 44.47 7.47 23.11
N ALA A 357 44.68 6.28 23.69
CA ALA A 357 45.49 5.20 23.12
C ALA A 357 44.85 4.47 21.91
N ALA A 358 43.59 4.74 21.56
CA ALA A 358 42.81 3.95 20.61
C ALA A 358 42.70 4.54 19.17
N LEU A 359 43.36 5.68 18.87
CA LEU A 359 43.21 6.38 17.58
C LEU A 359 44.54 6.67 16.84
N ALA A 360 45.60 5.91 17.15
CA ALA A 360 46.85 5.96 16.39
C ALA A 360 46.70 5.27 15.03
N GLY A 361 46.18 5.97 14.02
CA GLY A 361 46.06 5.42 12.66
C GLY A 361 45.36 6.27 11.59
N VAL A 362 44.74 7.41 11.92
CA VAL A 362 43.99 8.23 10.95
C VAL A 362 44.56 9.65 10.87
N ASN A 363 45.07 10.02 9.69
CA ASN A 363 45.43 11.41 9.38
C ASN A 363 44.16 12.26 9.23
N ASN A 364 43.83 13.08 10.23
CA ASN A 364 42.84 14.15 10.12
C ASN A 364 43.17 15.30 11.08
N THR A 365 42.98 16.54 10.62
CA THR A 365 43.38 17.75 11.36
C THR A 365 42.34 18.13 12.41
N LEU A 366 42.67 17.88 13.69
CA LEU A 366 41.88 18.34 14.83
C LEU A 366 42.13 19.83 15.11
N VAL A 367 41.20 20.69 14.70
CA VAL A 367 41.24 22.13 14.99
C VAL A 367 40.64 22.40 16.36
N THR A 368 41.44 22.95 17.28
CA THR A 368 40.97 23.46 18.58
C THR A 368 41.13 24.99 18.61
N THR A 369 40.03 25.71 18.83
CA THR A 369 40.02 27.18 18.92
C THR A 369 40.18 27.63 20.38
N PRO A 370 41.14 28.49 20.72
CA PRO A 370 41.31 28.98 22.09
C PRO A 370 40.25 30.01 22.52
N ASP A 371 39.87 29.91 23.78
CA ASP A 371 39.24 30.90 24.69
C ASP A 371 38.50 32.14 24.15
N ARG A 372 37.24 32.27 24.62
CA ARG A 372 36.79 33.49 25.31
C ARG A 372 35.75 33.17 26.38
N LEU A 373 36.12 33.29 27.65
CA LEU A 373 35.28 32.97 28.80
C LEU A 373 35.21 34.16 29.76
N ALA A 374 34.06 34.83 29.86
CA ALA A 374 33.89 35.98 30.74
C ALA A 374 32.43 36.19 31.26
N ARG A 375 32.29 36.24 32.60
CA ARG A 375 31.24 36.93 33.39
C ARG A 375 29.79 36.39 33.38
N GLN A 376 29.55 35.44 34.29
CA GLN A 376 28.58 35.49 35.40
C GLN A 376 27.21 36.21 35.25
N ARG A 377 26.14 35.39 35.25
CA ARG A 377 24.94 35.38 36.15
C ARG A 377 24.00 36.61 36.33
N PRO A 378 22.74 36.42 36.83
CA PRO A 378 21.60 37.25 36.39
C PRO A 378 20.87 38.08 37.47
N GLY A 379 19.95 38.93 36.98
CA GLY A 379 18.98 39.79 37.69
C GLY A 379 18.85 41.13 36.95
N GLU A 380 17.78 41.93 37.00
CA GLU A 380 16.37 41.74 37.38
C GLU A 380 15.58 43.00 36.92
N VAL A 381 14.24 43.06 37.02
CA VAL A 381 13.40 44.29 37.05
C VAL A 381 13.28 45.22 35.80
N ALA A 382 12.07 45.23 35.23
CA ALA A 382 11.23 46.36 34.72
C ALA A 382 11.70 47.41 33.66
N ALA A 383 11.04 47.33 32.49
CA ALA A 383 10.04 48.30 31.96
C ALA A 383 10.41 49.68 31.34
N MET A 384 9.46 50.10 30.46
CA MET A 384 9.09 51.46 29.99
C MET A 384 9.84 52.17 28.83
N VAL A 385 9.05 52.41 27.77
CA VAL A 385 8.86 53.69 27.04
C VAL A 385 9.75 54.03 25.82
N LEU A 386 9.04 54.09 24.67
CA LEU A 386 9.35 54.73 23.37
C LEU A 386 9.42 56.29 23.50
N PRO A 387 9.97 57.09 22.54
CA PRO A 387 9.64 56.96 21.11
C PRO A 387 10.62 57.52 20.03
N ALA A 388 10.12 57.41 18.79
CA ALA A 388 10.35 58.28 17.63
C ALA A 388 11.59 58.07 16.73
N ALA A 389 11.36 58.41 15.45
CA ALA A 389 12.28 58.38 14.31
C ALA A 389 12.59 59.85 13.89
N PRO A 390 13.00 60.27 12.65
CA PRO A 390 13.10 59.53 11.37
C PRO A 390 14.35 59.84 10.48
N GLY A 391 14.43 59.15 9.33
CA GLY A 391 14.62 59.85 8.04
C GLY A 391 15.81 59.49 7.14
N ALA A 392 15.49 59.29 5.85
CA ALA A 392 16.35 59.49 4.67
C ALA A 392 17.62 58.61 4.47
N SER A 393 18.21 58.48 3.27
CA SER A 393 17.66 58.46 1.88
C SER A 393 18.77 58.04 0.89
N ALA A 394 18.37 57.65 -0.34
CA ALA A 394 19.18 57.57 -1.56
C ALA A 394 20.25 56.46 -1.70
N ALA A 395 20.59 56.20 -2.97
CA ALA A 395 21.60 55.29 -3.51
C ALA A 395 22.24 56.00 -4.74
N PRO A 396 22.77 55.33 -5.78
CA PRO A 396 23.69 54.19 -5.85
C PRO A 396 25.01 54.56 -6.58
N ALA A 397 26.02 53.67 -6.58
CA ALA A 397 27.13 53.70 -7.54
C ALA A 397 27.76 52.31 -7.77
N SER A 398 28.45 52.14 -8.91
CA SER A 398 29.24 50.96 -9.33
C SER A 398 30.36 51.47 -10.26
N PRO A 399 31.21 50.63 -10.91
CA PRO A 399 31.74 49.30 -10.57
C PRO A 399 33.29 49.36 -10.45
N LEU A 400 34.04 48.58 -11.25
CA LEU A 400 35.52 48.43 -11.33
C LEU A 400 36.13 47.60 -10.17
N ASP A 401 37.12 46.71 -10.38
CA ASP A 401 37.74 46.23 -11.63
C ASP A 401 38.34 44.80 -11.44
N GLY A 402 38.80 44.16 -12.53
CA GLY A 402 39.63 42.94 -12.49
C GLY A 402 41.14 43.25 -12.61
N PRO A 403 42.00 42.36 -13.19
CA PRO A 403 41.80 40.93 -13.49
C PRO A 403 43.07 39.99 -13.34
N ARG A 404 42.89 38.68 -13.61
CA ARG A 404 43.78 37.77 -14.40
C ARG A 404 45.10 37.11 -13.86
N TRP A 405 45.36 35.90 -14.41
CA TRP A 405 46.60 35.06 -14.52
C TRP A 405 47.31 34.63 -13.20
N ALA A 406 47.47 33.33 -12.87
CA ALA A 406 48.37 32.24 -13.38
C ALA A 406 49.81 32.29 -12.80
N ALA A 407 50.64 31.22 -12.71
CA ALA A 407 50.65 29.86 -13.29
C ALA A 407 51.32 28.82 -12.31
N VAL A 408 51.30 27.48 -12.51
CA VAL A 408 52.41 26.57 -13.00
C VAL A 408 53.73 26.68 -12.19
N GLU A 409 54.48 25.63 -11.75
CA GLU A 409 54.58 24.16 -12.03
C GLU A 409 54.71 23.34 -10.68
N SER A 410 55.42 22.21 -10.40
CA SER A 410 56.34 21.28 -11.13
C SER A 410 56.41 19.80 -10.64
N ILE A 411 56.97 18.95 -11.53
CA ILE A 411 57.75 17.67 -11.39
C ILE A 411 58.57 17.53 -10.07
N ALA A 412 58.89 16.36 -9.45
CA ALA A 412 58.54 14.90 -9.50
C ALA A 412 59.11 14.21 -8.20
N MET A 413 59.42 12.91 -7.97
CA MET A 413 59.51 11.60 -8.68
C MET A 413 59.62 10.42 -7.64
N GLY A 414 59.61 9.11 -8.01
CA GLY A 414 60.11 8.02 -7.10
C GLY A 414 59.56 6.57 -7.15
N THR A 415 60.01 5.75 -8.11
CA THR A 415 60.24 4.26 -8.09
C THR A 415 59.52 3.27 -7.14
N ALA A 416 59.04 2.14 -7.70
CA ALA A 416 58.71 0.86 -7.01
C ALA A 416 59.88 -0.17 -7.12
N PRO A 417 59.90 -1.35 -6.41
CA PRO A 417 58.99 -2.48 -6.70
C PRO A 417 58.62 -3.42 -5.51
N ALA A 418 57.68 -4.37 -5.73
CA ALA A 418 57.73 -5.81 -5.37
C ALA A 418 56.35 -6.44 -5.01
N ARG A 419 55.95 -7.50 -5.74
CA ARG A 419 55.20 -8.71 -5.31
C ARG A 419 54.71 -9.51 -6.54
N ARG A 420 55.41 -10.60 -6.88
CA ARG A 420 55.05 -11.51 -8.00
C ARG A 420 55.38 -12.99 -7.68
N ALA A 421 55.31 -13.39 -6.40
CA ALA A 421 55.94 -14.62 -5.89
C ALA A 421 55.02 -15.55 -5.08
N THR A 422 53.71 -15.33 -5.09
CA THR A 422 52.73 -16.09 -4.26
C THR A 422 51.69 -16.87 -5.06
N TRP A 423 51.72 -16.83 -6.39
CA TRP A 423 50.68 -17.47 -7.23
C TRP A 423 51.07 -18.88 -7.72
N GLU A 424 52.33 -19.07 -8.11
CA GLU A 424 52.81 -20.32 -8.74
C GLU A 424 52.84 -21.51 -7.77
N HIS A 425 52.90 -21.27 -6.45
CA HIS A 425 52.87 -22.34 -5.44
C HIS A 425 51.46 -22.90 -5.17
N ALA A 426 50.39 -22.14 -5.47
CA ALA A 426 49.02 -22.59 -5.26
C ALA A 426 48.55 -23.57 -6.35
N VAL A 427 48.98 -23.34 -7.60
CA VAL A 427 48.60 -24.16 -8.77
C VAL A 427 49.17 -25.59 -8.67
N ALA A 428 50.37 -25.74 -8.10
CA ALA A 428 51.05 -27.03 -7.96
C ALA A 428 50.32 -28.02 -7.02
N VAL A 429 49.58 -27.53 -6.02
CA VAL A 429 48.88 -28.38 -5.04
C VAL A 429 47.55 -28.90 -5.61
N ALA A 430 46.81 -28.06 -6.33
CA ALA A 430 45.50 -28.43 -6.89
C ALA A 430 45.59 -29.59 -7.91
N GLY A 431 46.65 -29.64 -8.73
CA GLY A 431 46.82 -30.66 -9.76
C GLY A 431 47.02 -32.09 -9.24
N SER A 432 47.42 -32.26 -7.98
CA SER A 432 47.70 -33.59 -7.41
C SER A 432 46.44 -34.33 -6.94
N CYS A 433 45.37 -33.61 -6.56
CA CYS A 433 44.16 -34.22 -5.99
C CYS A 433 43.25 -34.87 -7.03
N CYS A 434 43.14 -34.34 -8.25
CA CYS A 434 42.23 -34.88 -9.27
C CYS A 434 42.60 -36.30 -9.70
N ALA A 435 43.89 -36.59 -9.87
CA ALA A 435 44.40 -37.90 -10.29
C ALA A 435 44.11 -39.03 -9.29
N ALA A 436 43.82 -38.71 -8.02
CA ALA A 436 43.49 -39.70 -6.99
C ALA A 436 42.01 -40.15 -7.03
N LEU A 437 41.10 -39.30 -7.54
CA LEU A 437 39.66 -39.57 -7.53
C LEU A 437 39.21 -40.41 -8.73
N GLU A 438 39.76 -40.18 -9.91
CA GLU A 438 39.44 -40.97 -11.12
C GLU A 438 39.85 -42.45 -10.96
N ALA A 439 40.90 -42.72 -10.18
CA ALA A 439 41.34 -44.07 -9.85
C ALA A 439 40.34 -44.86 -8.96
N ALA A 440 39.45 -44.17 -8.24
CA ALA A 440 38.49 -44.80 -7.33
C ALA A 440 37.16 -45.18 -8.02
N ALA A 441 36.73 -44.43 -9.03
CA ALA A 441 35.43 -44.59 -9.68
C ALA A 441 35.29 -45.87 -10.53
N SER A 442 36.38 -46.58 -10.81
CA SER A 442 36.45 -47.69 -11.77
C SER A 442 36.26 -49.10 -11.16
N ARG A 443 35.78 -49.22 -9.91
CA ARG A 443 35.80 -50.48 -9.13
C ARG A 443 34.50 -50.85 -8.39
N LEU A 444 33.34 -50.75 -9.03
CA LEU A 444 32.11 -51.40 -8.55
C LEU A 444 31.49 -52.29 -9.64
N PRO A 445 31.17 -53.57 -9.36
CA PRO A 445 30.66 -54.51 -10.35
C PRO A 445 29.14 -54.38 -10.54
N SER A 446 28.67 -54.58 -11.77
CA SER A 446 27.25 -54.59 -12.15
C SER A 446 26.79 -55.98 -12.59
N SER A 447 25.78 -56.55 -11.93
CA SER A 447 25.04 -57.77 -12.32
C SER A 447 23.96 -58.10 -11.24
N PRO A 448 22.91 -58.90 -11.55
CA PRO A 448 21.89 -58.56 -12.55
C PRO A 448 20.46 -58.81 -12.00
N HIS A 449 19.42 -58.50 -12.79
CA HIS A 449 18.06 -58.95 -12.47
C HIS A 449 17.90 -60.47 -12.69
N GLY A 450 17.25 -61.15 -11.74
CA GLY A 450 16.79 -62.53 -11.87
C GLY A 450 15.44 -62.71 -11.20
N SER A 451 14.49 -63.35 -11.88
CA SER A 451 13.14 -63.65 -11.40
C SER A 451 13.05 -65.07 -10.83
N GLY A 452 12.26 -65.26 -9.78
CA GLY A 452 11.97 -66.58 -9.22
C GLY A 452 10.94 -66.54 -8.11
N GLU A 453 9.92 -67.41 -8.20
CA GLU A 453 8.94 -67.64 -7.15
C GLU A 453 9.46 -68.66 -6.12
N ALA A 454 9.26 -68.40 -4.82
CA ALA A 454 9.27 -69.43 -3.77
C ALA A 454 8.53 -68.91 -2.53
N ALA A 455 7.89 -69.82 -1.77
CA ALA A 455 7.01 -69.44 -0.67
C ALA A 455 7.67 -69.51 0.72
N GLY A 456 7.41 -68.48 1.53
CA GLY A 456 7.02 -68.62 2.93
C GLY A 456 8.11 -68.81 3.99
N ARG A 457 8.20 -67.83 4.91
CA ARG A 457 7.95 -67.98 6.35
C ARG A 457 7.78 -66.59 6.98
N GLY A 458 7.03 -66.52 8.08
CA GLY A 458 6.62 -65.25 8.68
C GLY A 458 7.72 -64.57 9.50
N SER A 459 7.72 -63.25 9.44
CA SER A 459 8.23 -62.36 10.48
C SER A 459 7.21 -61.25 10.69
N ASP A 460 6.88 -60.93 11.95
CA ASP A 460 6.01 -59.80 12.29
C ASP A 460 6.78 -58.46 12.17
N ALA A 461 7.30 -58.20 10.97
CA ALA A 461 7.65 -56.85 10.55
C ALA A 461 6.33 -56.10 10.35
N GLY A 462 5.84 -55.48 11.44
CA GLY A 462 4.57 -54.77 11.46
C GLY A 462 4.45 -53.83 10.26
N ALA A 463 3.46 -54.10 9.40
CA ALA A 463 3.29 -53.35 8.18
C ALA A 463 2.95 -51.89 8.52
N HIS A 464 3.97 -51.02 8.40
CA HIS A 464 3.77 -49.58 8.26
C HIS A 464 3.05 -49.36 6.93
N GLY A 465 1.73 -49.54 6.93
CA GLY A 465 0.87 -49.25 5.79
C GLY A 465 1.15 -47.83 5.36
N GLU A 466 1.52 -47.66 4.10
CA GLU A 466 2.00 -46.39 3.56
C GLU A 466 0.90 -45.33 3.73
N VAL A 467 1.08 -44.46 4.72
CA VAL A 467 0.12 -43.39 5.03
C VAL A 467 0.27 -42.34 3.93
N VAL A 468 -0.47 -42.56 2.83
CA VAL A 468 -0.65 -41.58 1.77
C VAL A 468 -1.17 -40.30 2.45
N PRO A 469 -0.39 -39.21 2.48
CA PRO A 469 -0.79 -38.01 3.20
C PRO A 469 -1.97 -37.35 2.49
N GLU A 470 -2.78 -36.63 3.27
CA GLU A 470 -3.79 -35.72 2.71
C GLU A 470 -3.13 -34.77 1.69
N PRO A 471 -3.77 -34.47 0.55
CA PRO A 471 -3.21 -33.55 -0.43
C PRO A 471 -2.97 -32.17 0.17
N PHE A 472 -1.90 -31.48 -0.24
CA PHE A 472 -1.63 -30.12 0.19
C PHE A 472 -2.53 -29.13 -0.56
N GLU A 473 -3.75 -28.97 -0.06
CA GLU A 473 -4.71 -28.01 -0.62
C GLU A 473 -4.34 -26.57 -0.24
N THR A 474 -4.37 -25.68 -1.24
CA THR A 474 -4.20 -24.23 -1.04
C THR A 474 -5.33 -23.47 -1.73
N MET A 475 -5.88 -22.47 -1.07
CA MET A 475 -6.93 -21.62 -1.58
C MET A 475 -6.33 -20.40 -2.27
N ALA A 476 -6.32 -20.45 -3.60
CA ALA A 476 -5.78 -19.41 -4.47
C ALA A 476 -6.78 -18.24 -4.63
N HIS A 477 -6.40 -17.07 -4.12
CA HIS A 477 -7.19 -15.84 -4.24
C HIS A 477 -6.39 -14.73 -4.92
N ARG A 478 -6.99 -14.11 -5.95
CA ARG A 478 -6.40 -12.98 -6.69
C ARG A 478 -6.84 -11.63 -6.12
N TRP A 479 -7.98 -11.60 -5.42
CA TRP A 479 -8.66 -10.37 -5.00
C TRP A 479 -9.29 -10.52 -3.59
N ARG A 480 -9.38 -9.41 -2.83
CA ARG A 480 -9.96 -9.37 -1.49
C ARG A 480 -11.42 -9.83 -1.43
N ALA A 481 -12.20 -9.54 -2.48
CA ALA A 481 -13.60 -9.95 -2.56
C ALA A 481 -13.75 -11.48 -2.62
N ASP A 482 -12.90 -12.16 -3.39
CA ASP A 482 -12.88 -13.62 -3.48
C ASP A 482 -12.56 -14.24 -2.12
N HIS A 483 -11.49 -13.75 -1.47
CA HIS A 483 -11.06 -14.22 -0.14
C HIS A 483 -12.12 -13.96 0.93
N ARG A 484 -12.73 -12.77 0.98
CA ARG A 484 -13.83 -12.45 1.91
C ARG A 484 -15.01 -13.39 1.73
N SER A 485 -15.40 -13.65 0.47
CA SER A 485 -16.53 -14.52 0.13
C SER A 485 -16.25 -15.98 0.53
N TRP A 486 -15.04 -16.48 0.23
CA TRP A 486 -14.58 -17.80 0.67
C TRP A 486 -14.56 -17.92 2.20
N ARG A 487 -13.97 -16.94 2.89
CA ARG A 487 -13.88 -16.92 4.35
C ARG A 487 -15.25 -16.94 5.01
N GLN A 488 -16.21 -16.17 4.49
CA GLN A 488 -17.59 -16.16 4.96
C GLN A 488 -18.27 -17.51 4.74
N ALA A 489 -18.11 -18.12 3.55
CA ALA A 489 -18.67 -19.44 3.24
C ALA A 489 -18.06 -20.57 4.08
N ASN A 490 -16.84 -20.41 4.58
CA ASN A 490 -16.09 -21.42 5.35
C ASN A 490 -15.98 -21.10 6.85
N ALA A 491 -16.79 -20.16 7.38
CA ALA A 491 -16.68 -19.66 8.76
C ALA A 491 -16.59 -20.79 9.82
N ALA A 492 -17.46 -21.80 9.74
CA ALA A 492 -17.46 -22.95 10.65
C ALA A 492 -16.16 -23.77 10.60
N VAL A 493 -15.50 -23.86 9.43
CA VAL A 493 -14.21 -24.55 9.27
C VAL A 493 -13.10 -23.79 10.01
N PHE A 494 -13.14 -22.45 10.05
CA PHE A 494 -12.20 -21.67 10.86
C PHE A 494 -12.46 -21.82 12.37
N GLU A 495 -13.71 -21.93 12.78
CA GLU A 495 -14.07 -22.19 14.19
C GLU A 495 -13.55 -23.57 14.65
N GLU A 496 -13.66 -24.60 13.80
CA GLU A 496 -13.09 -25.93 14.04
C GLU A 496 -11.54 -25.88 14.09
N ARG A 497 -10.89 -25.21 13.12
CA ARG A 497 -9.43 -25.06 13.09
C ARG A 497 -8.89 -24.35 14.34
N GLU A 498 -9.49 -23.22 14.73
CA GLU A 498 -9.11 -22.55 15.97
C GLU A 498 -9.42 -23.41 17.21
N ALA A 499 -10.47 -24.24 17.19
CA ALA A 499 -10.77 -25.16 18.30
C ALA A 499 -9.72 -26.29 18.41
N HIS A 500 -9.26 -26.83 17.28
CA HIS A 500 -8.16 -27.78 17.25
C HIS A 500 -6.87 -27.15 17.79
N GLU A 501 -6.52 -25.95 17.33
CA GLU A 501 -5.34 -25.20 17.80
C GLU A 501 -5.39 -24.93 19.31
N ARG A 502 -6.55 -24.50 19.84
CA ARG A 502 -6.79 -24.35 21.28
C ARG A 502 -6.60 -25.67 22.05
N SER A 503 -6.98 -26.81 21.47
CA SER A 503 -6.84 -28.13 22.13
C SER A 503 -5.38 -28.62 22.28
N LEU A 504 -4.46 -28.08 21.48
CA LEU A 504 -3.02 -28.41 21.54
C LEU A 504 -2.30 -27.63 22.65
N VAL A 505 -2.71 -26.38 22.91
CA VAL A 505 -2.08 -25.50 23.90
C VAL A 505 -2.55 -25.84 25.31
N LYS A 506 -1.70 -26.52 26.07
CA LYS A 506 -2.00 -26.96 27.47
C LYS A 506 -1.47 -26.01 28.55
N GLY A 507 -0.84 -24.90 28.15
CA GLY A 507 -0.20 -23.92 29.03
C GLY A 507 0.98 -23.23 28.33
N PRO A 508 1.71 -22.33 29.01
CA PRO A 508 2.81 -21.54 28.43
C PRO A 508 4.16 -22.30 28.33
N ALA A 509 4.15 -23.63 28.47
CA ALA A 509 5.34 -24.46 28.35
C ALA A 509 5.52 -24.94 26.89
N PRO A 510 6.75 -24.95 26.33
CA PRO A 510 7.00 -25.50 25.00
C PRO A 510 6.52 -26.95 24.84
N PHE A 511 6.04 -27.28 23.65
CA PHE A 511 5.47 -28.58 23.32
C PHE A 511 5.83 -29.00 21.88
N VAL A 512 5.42 -30.21 21.48
CA VAL A 512 5.57 -30.70 20.11
C VAL A 512 4.23 -31.10 19.51
N VAL A 513 4.10 -30.86 18.21
CA VAL A 513 3.01 -31.36 17.36
C VAL A 513 3.62 -32.32 16.36
N GLN A 514 3.04 -33.49 16.10
CA GLN A 514 3.53 -34.35 15.02
C GLN A 514 3.00 -33.85 13.68
N GLY A 515 3.83 -33.91 12.64
CA GLY A 515 3.40 -33.60 11.28
C GLY A 515 4.43 -34.00 10.23
N LEU A 516 3.96 -34.19 9.00
CA LEU A 516 4.79 -34.45 7.83
C LEU A 516 5.55 -33.19 7.43
N CYS A 517 6.88 -33.23 7.42
CA CYS A 517 7.69 -32.13 6.89
C CYS A 517 7.85 -32.28 5.37
N CYS A 518 7.25 -31.38 4.58
CA CYS A 518 7.36 -31.35 3.12
C CYS A 518 8.82 -31.29 2.61
N HIS A 519 9.74 -30.72 3.40
CA HIS A 519 11.16 -30.71 3.09
C HIS A 519 11.81 -32.07 3.40
N CYS A 520 11.61 -32.64 4.60
CA CYS A 520 12.26 -33.90 4.98
C CYS A 520 11.62 -35.15 4.35
N GLY A 521 10.40 -35.06 3.81
CA GLY A 521 9.67 -36.20 3.25
C GLY A 521 9.23 -37.25 4.29
N ARG A 522 9.18 -36.89 5.58
CA ARG A 522 8.80 -37.79 6.68
C ARG A 522 8.06 -37.08 7.80
N GLU A 523 7.28 -37.83 8.56
CA GLU A 523 6.71 -37.38 9.84
C GLU A 523 7.85 -37.02 10.82
N THR A 524 7.63 -35.96 11.59
CA THR A 524 8.62 -35.43 12.52
C THR A 524 7.94 -34.60 13.62
N PRO A 525 8.51 -34.53 14.83
CA PRO A 525 8.09 -33.56 15.82
C PRO A 525 8.35 -32.13 15.32
N LEU A 526 7.34 -31.30 15.41
CA LEU A 526 7.37 -29.87 15.14
C LEU A 526 7.35 -29.13 16.47
N HIS A 527 8.44 -28.44 16.80
CA HIS A 527 8.58 -27.72 18.06
C HIS A 527 7.72 -26.45 18.07
N VAL A 528 6.99 -26.24 19.17
CA VAL A 528 6.12 -25.08 19.39
C VAL A 528 6.42 -24.50 20.76
N ASP A 529 6.63 -23.19 20.78
CA ASP A 529 6.76 -22.37 21.97
C ASP A 529 6.06 -21.03 21.71
N PHE A 530 6.27 -20.06 22.60
CA PHE A 530 5.57 -18.77 22.60
C PHE A 530 6.46 -17.62 22.11
N GLU A 531 7.60 -17.93 21.48
CA GLU A 531 8.42 -16.93 20.80
C GLU A 531 7.62 -16.28 19.66
N PHE A 532 7.77 -14.95 19.51
CA PHE A 532 7.00 -14.12 18.60
C PHE A 532 5.47 -14.15 18.80
N GLY A 533 4.97 -14.70 19.92
CA GLY A 533 3.57 -14.61 20.34
C GLY A 533 3.24 -13.20 20.84
N GLY A 534 2.22 -12.56 20.26
CA GLY A 534 1.86 -11.16 20.58
C GLY A 534 1.25 -10.94 21.97
N ASP A 535 0.75 -12.01 22.61
CA ASP A 535 0.21 -11.98 23.97
C ASP A 535 0.64 -13.24 24.74
N LEU A 536 1.55 -13.05 25.71
CA LEU A 536 2.05 -14.09 26.60
C LEU A 536 1.04 -14.48 27.68
N LEU A 537 0.08 -13.61 28.03
CA LEU A 537 -0.97 -13.90 29.01
C LEU A 537 -2.07 -14.78 28.40
N ALA A 538 -2.41 -14.55 27.13
CA ALA A 538 -3.30 -15.43 26.37
C ALA A 538 -2.65 -16.75 25.92
N ALA A 539 -1.33 -16.93 26.16
CA ALA A 539 -0.54 -18.10 25.78
C ALA A 539 -0.80 -18.56 24.34
N ARG A 540 -0.76 -17.63 23.37
CA ARG A 540 -0.97 -17.96 21.94
C ARG A 540 0.38 -18.09 21.22
N PRO A 541 0.77 -19.29 20.75
CA PRO A 541 2.02 -19.47 20.02
C PRO A 541 1.89 -18.85 18.63
N ASN A 542 2.99 -18.32 18.08
CA ASN A 542 3.00 -17.84 16.71
C ASN A 542 3.13 -19.01 15.74
N TRP A 543 2.01 -19.64 15.37
CA TRP A 543 2.00 -20.82 14.50
C TRP A 543 2.64 -20.61 13.11
N ARG A 544 2.79 -19.37 12.63
CA ARG A 544 3.49 -19.05 11.38
C ARG A 544 5.01 -19.15 11.56
N GLU A 545 5.51 -18.61 12.66
CA GLU A 545 6.96 -18.51 12.91
C GLU A 545 7.53 -19.66 13.75
N ARG A 546 6.68 -20.47 14.39
CA ARG A 546 7.04 -21.71 15.12
C ARG A 546 6.67 -22.95 14.29
N LEU A 547 6.32 -24.08 14.93
CA LEU A 547 6.20 -25.41 14.30
C LEU A 547 7.49 -25.76 13.55
N VAL A 548 8.60 -25.62 14.27
CA VAL A 548 9.98 -25.80 13.80
C VAL A 548 10.28 -27.28 13.66
N CYS A 549 10.66 -27.70 12.46
CA CYS A 549 11.02 -29.09 12.18
C CYS A 549 12.30 -29.48 12.93
N GLN A 550 12.21 -30.43 13.87
CA GLN A 550 13.37 -30.91 14.65
C GLN A 550 14.43 -31.66 13.83
N VAL A 551 14.21 -31.85 12.52
CA VAL A 551 15.15 -32.50 11.59
C VAL A 551 15.89 -31.49 10.68
N CYS A 552 15.24 -30.39 10.27
CA CYS A 552 15.81 -29.46 9.29
C CYS A 552 15.70 -27.96 9.66
N GLY A 553 15.33 -27.62 10.90
CA GLY A 553 15.26 -26.23 11.39
C GLY A 553 14.10 -25.38 10.86
N LEU A 554 13.59 -25.67 9.66
CA LEU A 554 12.56 -24.86 9.00
C LEU A 554 11.25 -24.77 9.80
N ASN A 555 10.77 -23.54 9.98
CA ASN A 555 9.49 -23.22 10.64
C ASN A 555 8.28 -23.39 9.70
N SER A 556 7.06 -23.14 10.20
CA SER A 556 5.82 -23.28 9.43
C SER A 556 5.82 -22.48 8.13
N LYS A 557 6.21 -21.19 8.19
CA LYS A 557 6.34 -20.29 7.02
C LYS A 557 7.32 -20.82 5.98
N MET A 558 8.55 -21.15 6.39
CA MET A 558 9.58 -21.71 5.50
C MET A 558 9.13 -23.02 4.85
N ARG A 559 8.51 -23.93 5.63
CA ARG A 559 7.95 -25.17 5.10
C ARG A 559 6.75 -24.91 4.17
N GLY A 560 5.94 -23.88 4.40
CA GLY A 560 4.84 -23.48 3.51
C GLY A 560 5.35 -22.93 2.17
N LEU A 561 6.34 -22.04 2.22
CA LEU A 561 7.05 -21.51 1.05
C LEU A 561 7.59 -22.64 0.16
N LEU A 562 8.32 -23.60 0.73
CA LEU A 562 8.84 -24.75 -0.01
C LEU A 562 7.77 -25.68 -0.59
N HIS A 563 6.58 -25.72 0.02
CA HIS A 563 5.50 -26.56 -0.46
C HIS A 563 4.80 -25.91 -1.66
N VAL A 564 4.44 -24.63 -1.55
CA VAL A 564 3.90 -23.85 -2.68
C VAL A 564 4.90 -23.77 -3.84
N LEU A 565 6.20 -23.61 -3.54
CA LEU A 565 7.27 -23.65 -4.53
C LEU A 565 7.22 -24.94 -5.38
N ARG A 566 7.15 -26.10 -4.73
CA ARG A 566 7.15 -27.40 -5.41
C ARG A 566 5.88 -27.68 -6.19
N GLU A 567 4.72 -27.46 -5.57
CA GLU A 567 3.44 -27.95 -6.10
C GLU A 567 2.72 -26.92 -6.99
N VAL A 568 3.16 -25.65 -6.99
CA VAL A 568 2.54 -24.55 -7.77
C VAL A 568 3.50 -23.90 -8.77
N VAL A 569 4.80 -23.79 -8.46
CA VAL A 569 5.71 -22.90 -9.21
C VAL A 569 6.79 -23.62 -10.02
N VAL A 570 7.51 -24.59 -9.43
CA VAL A 570 8.71 -25.17 -10.06
C VAL A 570 8.35 -26.10 -11.23
N PRO A 571 8.75 -25.79 -12.48
CA PRO A 571 8.42 -26.59 -13.65
C PRO A 571 9.63 -27.42 -14.16
N LYS A 572 10.74 -27.45 -13.41
CA LYS A 572 12.03 -28.05 -13.79
C LYS A 572 12.57 -28.87 -12.62
N ALA A 573 13.29 -29.96 -12.90
CA ALA A 573 13.84 -30.83 -11.87
C ALA A 573 14.92 -30.15 -11.00
N ASP A 574 15.72 -29.26 -11.60
CA ASP A 574 16.77 -28.50 -10.93
C ASP A 574 16.78 -27.05 -11.50
N PRO A 575 15.94 -26.14 -10.96
CA PRO A 575 15.83 -24.76 -11.42
C PRO A 575 16.90 -23.86 -10.80
N ARG A 576 17.35 -22.86 -11.55
CA ARG A 576 18.31 -21.86 -11.04
C ARG A 576 17.60 -20.90 -10.07
N MET A 577 17.94 -20.95 -8.78
CA MET A 577 17.23 -20.23 -7.71
C MET A 577 18.02 -19.04 -7.15
N LEU A 578 17.31 -17.94 -6.91
CA LEU A 578 17.74 -16.86 -6.02
C LEU A 578 16.86 -16.88 -4.76
N VAL A 579 17.47 -16.76 -3.58
CA VAL A 579 16.79 -16.68 -2.28
C VAL A 579 17.18 -15.36 -1.62
N TRP A 580 16.20 -14.56 -1.22
CA TRP A 580 16.41 -13.26 -0.56
C TRP A 580 15.69 -13.22 0.80
N GLU A 581 16.49 -13.18 1.87
CA GLU A 581 16.02 -13.40 3.23
C GLU A 581 16.93 -12.70 4.27
N LEU A 582 16.72 -12.98 5.57
CA LEU A 582 17.48 -12.41 6.69
C LEU A 582 18.55 -13.36 7.24
N GLU A 583 18.24 -14.65 7.29
CA GLU A 583 18.99 -15.74 7.94
C GLU A 583 19.24 -16.83 6.86
N ASP A 584 20.02 -17.88 7.11
CA ASP A 584 20.52 -18.78 6.05
C ASP A 584 19.87 -20.17 5.98
N GLU A 585 18.94 -20.51 6.89
CA GLU A 585 18.39 -21.87 7.01
C GLU A 585 17.58 -22.32 5.78
N LEU A 586 16.83 -21.42 5.12
CA LEU A 586 16.06 -21.78 3.93
C LEU A 586 16.97 -21.94 2.71
N THR A 587 17.94 -21.04 2.53
CA THR A 587 18.99 -21.16 1.51
C THR A 587 19.74 -22.49 1.64
N ASP A 588 20.22 -22.85 2.83
CA ASP A 588 20.99 -24.08 3.01
C ASP A 588 20.13 -25.35 2.93
N ALA A 589 18.87 -25.29 3.37
CA ALA A 589 17.91 -26.35 3.08
C ALA A 589 17.69 -26.52 1.56
N LEU A 590 17.61 -25.44 0.78
CA LEU A 590 17.49 -25.53 -0.68
C LEU A 590 18.75 -26.08 -1.36
N ARG A 591 19.95 -25.66 -0.92
CA ARG A 591 21.25 -26.20 -1.38
C ARG A 591 21.42 -27.70 -1.14
N SER A 592 20.73 -28.27 -0.16
CA SER A 592 20.71 -29.72 0.06
C SER A 592 19.94 -30.52 -1.02
N LYS A 593 19.24 -29.83 -1.94
CA LYS A 593 18.35 -30.43 -2.95
C LYS A 593 18.56 -29.94 -4.40
N PHE A 594 19.02 -28.70 -4.58
CA PHE A 594 19.16 -28.06 -5.88
C PHE A 594 20.59 -27.55 -6.09
N SER A 595 21.12 -27.62 -7.31
CA SER A 595 22.55 -27.38 -7.55
C SER A 595 22.94 -25.90 -7.73
N ASP A 596 22.03 -25.06 -8.24
CA ASP A 596 22.23 -23.62 -8.41
C ASP A 596 21.29 -22.82 -7.50
N VAL A 597 21.71 -22.61 -6.25
CA VAL A 597 20.98 -21.83 -5.23
C VAL A 597 21.85 -20.70 -4.69
N THR A 598 21.58 -19.49 -5.16
CA THR A 598 22.20 -18.25 -4.68
C THR A 598 21.39 -17.68 -3.51
N GLY A 599 22.00 -17.55 -2.34
CA GLY A 599 21.41 -16.88 -1.17
C GLY A 599 21.88 -15.44 -1.02
N VAL A 600 20.98 -14.55 -0.60
CA VAL A 600 21.21 -13.11 -0.44
C VAL A 600 20.59 -12.64 0.87
N PHE A 601 21.43 -12.08 1.75
CA PHE A 601 21.06 -11.85 3.15
C PHE A 601 21.01 -10.36 3.49
N GLY A 602 19.92 -9.93 4.13
CA GLY A 602 19.77 -8.60 4.74
C GLY A 602 19.51 -7.43 3.79
N ASP A 603 19.56 -6.22 4.35
CA ASP A 603 19.09 -4.96 3.75
C ASP A 603 19.85 -4.48 2.50
N ALA A 604 21.05 -5.00 2.25
CA ALA A 604 21.85 -4.62 1.08
C ALA A 604 21.55 -5.46 -0.18
N GLY A 605 20.70 -6.49 -0.06
CA GLY A 605 20.62 -7.63 -0.97
C GLY A 605 20.39 -7.32 -2.46
N LEU A 606 19.15 -7.01 -2.85
CA LEU A 606 18.80 -6.80 -4.26
C LEU A 606 19.63 -5.71 -4.97
N PRO A 607 19.92 -4.54 -4.36
CA PRO A 607 20.78 -3.53 -4.99
C PRO A 607 22.19 -4.05 -5.28
N LEU A 608 22.77 -4.88 -4.40
CA LEU A 608 24.11 -5.41 -4.60
C LEU A 608 24.15 -6.41 -5.77
N VAL A 609 23.19 -7.34 -5.87
CA VAL A 609 23.09 -8.29 -6.99
C VAL A 609 22.92 -7.54 -8.31
N ALA A 610 21.98 -6.59 -8.36
CA ALA A 610 21.68 -5.83 -9.57
C ALA A 610 22.85 -4.91 -10.03
N ALA A 611 23.57 -4.29 -9.09
CA ALA A 611 24.66 -3.37 -9.40
C ALA A 611 26.01 -4.05 -9.68
N THR A 612 26.26 -5.24 -9.12
CA THR A 612 27.50 -6.00 -9.39
C THR A 612 27.43 -6.85 -10.65
N GLY A 613 26.24 -7.10 -11.20
CA GLY A 613 26.01 -8.17 -12.19
C GLY A 613 26.10 -9.57 -11.57
N GLY A 614 25.96 -9.65 -10.24
CA GLY A 614 26.42 -10.78 -9.43
C GLY A 614 27.92 -10.67 -9.14
N GLY A 615 28.31 -10.77 -7.86
CA GLY A 615 29.71 -10.86 -7.43
C GLY A 615 30.42 -12.17 -7.82
N ILE A 616 29.82 -12.98 -8.68
CA ILE A 616 30.41 -14.17 -9.29
C ILE A 616 31.31 -13.66 -10.43
N THR A 617 32.62 -13.71 -10.24
CA THR A 617 33.60 -12.99 -11.07
C THR A 617 33.74 -13.56 -12.49
N GLY A 618 32.80 -13.20 -13.39
CA GLY A 618 32.79 -13.53 -14.81
C GLY A 618 31.91 -12.54 -15.58
N ALA A 619 32.41 -11.98 -16.68
CA ALA A 619 31.78 -10.84 -17.33
C ALA A 619 30.58 -11.20 -18.24
N ALA A 620 29.70 -10.21 -18.42
CA ALA A 620 28.82 -10.05 -19.59
C ALA A 620 27.65 -11.05 -19.79
N SER A 621 27.04 -11.56 -18.72
CA SER A 621 25.64 -12.00 -18.78
C SER A 621 24.83 -11.41 -17.62
N ARG A 622 23.58 -11.00 -17.88
CA ARG A 622 22.59 -10.85 -16.81
C ARG A 622 22.20 -12.28 -16.42
N GLN A 623 22.68 -12.77 -15.27
CA GLN A 623 22.21 -14.03 -14.74
C GLN A 623 20.74 -13.85 -14.30
N LEU A 624 19.84 -14.34 -15.13
CA LEU A 624 18.42 -14.46 -14.81
C LEU A 624 18.18 -15.79 -14.08
N PHE A 625 17.13 -15.86 -13.27
CA PHE A 625 16.80 -17.02 -12.43
C PHE A 625 15.48 -17.66 -12.88
N ASP A 626 15.40 -18.98 -12.80
CA ASP A 626 14.15 -19.72 -13.03
C ASP A 626 13.13 -19.44 -11.92
N CYS A 627 13.64 -19.32 -10.69
CA CYS A 627 12.83 -19.05 -9.52
C CYS A 627 13.48 -18.03 -8.57
N LEU A 628 12.65 -17.19 -7.97
CA LEU A 628 13.01 -16.29 -6.87
C LEU A 628 12.20 -16.62 -5.62
N LEU A 629 12.87 -16.77 -4.48
CA LEU A 629 12.24 -16.81 -3.16
C LEU A 629 12.50 -15.50 -2.42
N VAL A 630 11.47 -14.91 -1.80
CA VAL A 630 11.62 -13.72 -0.94
C VAL A 630 10.92 -13.94 0.40
N VAL A 631 11.66 -13.84 1.51
CA VAL A 631 11.16 -14.15 2.85
C VAL A 631 11.10 -12.88 3.71
N ASP A 632 9.92 -12.24 3.76
CA ASP A 632 9.61 -11.13 4.67
C ASP A 632 10.58 -9.92 4.54
N MET A 633 11.09 -9.70 3.33
CA MET A 633 11.99 -8.59 2.97
C MET A 633 11.25 -7.36 2.43
N PHE A 634 10.09 -7.51 1.79
CA PHE A 634 9.37 -6.38 1.19
C PHE A 634 8.87 -5.38 2.23
N GLU A 635 8.57 -5.82 3.45
CA GLU A 635 8.18 -4.98 4.60
C GLU A 635 9.35 -4.16 5.17
N ARG A 636 10.58 -4.38 4.67
CA ARG A 636 11.83 -3.74 5.10
C ARG A 636 12.36 -2.75 4.05
N GLU A 637 11.89 -2.88 2.80
CA GLU A 637 12.20 -1.95 1.70
C GLU A 637 11.49 -0.60 1.87
N GLN A 638 12.25 0.49 1.69
CA GLN A 638 11.70 1.85 1.70
C GLN A 638 10.90 2.10 0.41
N ASP A 639 11.44 1.65 -0.71
CA ASP A 639 10.83 1.66 -2.05
C ASP A 639 10.51 0.22 -2.48
N VAL A 640 9.32 -0.22 -2.08
CA VAL A 640 8.80 -1.57 -2.39
C VAL A 640 8.54 -1.73 -3.89
N GLU A 641 8.17 -0.67 -4.59
CA GLU A 641 7.81 -0.73 -6.02
C GLU A 641 9.06 -0.96 -6.87
N ALA A 642 10.15 -0.24 -6.57
CA ALA A 642 11.45 -0.55 -7.17
C ALA A 642 12.00 -1.92 -6.73
N ALA A 643 11.71 -2.40 -5.51
CA ALA A 643 12.09 -3.75 -5.10
C ALA A 643 11.39 -4.83 -5.93
N ILE A 644 10.08 -4.69 -6.13
CA ILE A 644 9.27 -5.56 -6.99
C ILE A 644 9.78 -5.51 -8.44
N ALA A 645 10.07 -4.32 -8.98
CA ALA A 645 10.63 -4.18 -10.33
C ALA A 645 12.02 -4.82 -10.47
N ARG A 646 12.88 -4.75 -9.44
CA ARG A 646 14.16 -5.48 -9.38
C ARG A 646 13.94 -6.99 -9.40
N SER A 647 12.98 -7.52 -8.64
CA SER A 647 12.62 -8.94 -8.65
C SER A 647 12.15 -9.41 -10.04
N LEU A 648 11.31 -8.63 -10.74
CA LEU A 648 10.91 -8.95 -12.12
C LEU A 648 12.10 -8.91 -13.10
N ALA A 649 13.02 -7.97 -12.91
CA ALA A 649 14.21 -7.85 -13.76
C ALA A 649 15.18 -9.04 -13.63
N LEU A 650 15.17 -9.75 -12.49
CA LEU A 650 16.04 -10.89 -12.19
C LEU A 650 15.49 -12.25 -12.65
N LEU A 651 14.20 -12.38 -12.95
CA LEU A 651 13.63 -13.65 -13.43
C LEU A 651 13.87 -13.88 -14.93
N GLU A 652 13.96 -15.14 -15.35
CA GLU A 652 13.76 -15.54 -16.75
C GLU A 652 12.29 -15.33 -17.17
N PRO A 653 11.98 -15.07 -18.46
CA PRO A 653 10.61 -15.06 -18.96
C PRO A 653 9.89 -16.40 -18.71
N GLY A 654 8.68 -16.35 -18.14
CA GLY A 654 7.96 -17.52 -17.64
C GLY A 654 8.40 -18.02 -16.25
N GLY A 655 9.49 -17.47 -15.71
CA GLY A 655 10.02 -17.75 -14.38
C GLY A 655 9.08 -17.30 -13.26
N GLY A 656 9.19 -17.94 -12.11
CA GLY A 656 8.27 -17.77 -10.98
C GLY A 656 8.90 -17.13 -9.76
N MET A 657 8.11 -16.44 -8.96
CA MET A 657 8.51 -15.97 -7.64
C MET A 657 7.53 -16.48 -6.59
N VAL A 658 8.08 -17.00 -5.50
CA VAL A 658 7.35 -17.39 -4.29
C VAL A 658 7.79 -16.48 -3.15
N PHE A 659 6.85 -15.87 -2.43
CA PHE A 659 7.22 -14.94 -1.37
C PHE A 659 6.27 -14.92 -0.17
N SER A 660 6.80 -14.47 0.96
CA SER A 660 6.05 -14.11 2.15
C SER A 660 6.23 -12.63 2.50
N ALA A 661 5.25 -12.07 3.19
CA ALA A 661 5.31 -10.74 3.78
C ALA A 661 4.40 -10.65 5.03
N ALA A 662 4.55 -9.58 5.79
CA ALA A 662 3.66 -9.14 6.87
C ALA A 662 2.30 -8.66 6.31
N PHE A 663 1.44 -9.61 5.93
CA PHE A 663 0.18 -9.35 5.23
C PHE A 663 -1.04 -9.36 6.15
N LEU A 664 -1.96 -8.42 5.92
CA LEU A 664 -3.25 -8.29 6.58
C LEU A 664 -4.38 -8.68 5.62
N SER A 665 -4.85 -9.93 5.72
CA SER A 665 -5.88 -10.48 4.83
C SER A 665 -7.24 -9.76 4.92
N ASP A 666 -7.48 -9.00 6.00
CA ASP A 666 -8.65 -8.15 6.19
C ASP A 666 -8.54 -6.79 5.49
N ARG A 667 -7.34 -6.27 5.18
CA ARG A 667 -7.14 -4.87 4.73
C ARG A 667 -6.93 -4.69 3.24
N GLU A 668 -7.59 -3.69 2.67
CA GLU A 668 -7.36 -3.29 1.28
C GLU A 668 -5.95 -2.70 1.08
N ARG A 669 -5.62 -1.66 1.86
CA ARG A 669 -4.41 -0.87 1.70
C ARG A 669 -3.31 -1.31 2.67
N SER A 670 -2.08 -1.34 2.17
CA SER A 670 -0.85 -1.44 2.98
C SER A 670 -0.67 -0.20 3.88
N ARG A 671 -0.02 -0.38 5.05
CA ARG A 671 0.22 0.67 6.05
C ARG A 671 1.67 0.66 6.56
N PRO A 672 2.26 1.82 6.92
CA PRO A 672 3.50 1.85 7.68
C PRO A 672 3.27 1.38 9.13
N VAL A 673 4.31 0.81 9.73
CA VAL A 673 4.32 0.19 11.06
C VAL A 673 5.60 0.57 11.79
N GLY A 674 5.45 1.01 13.05
CA GLY A 674 6.51 1.63 13.84
C GLY A 674 6.58 3.15 13.65
N GLY A 675 7.04 3.84 14.69
CA GLY A 675 7.37 5.26 14.60
C GLY A 675 8.74 5.49 13.96
N ALA A 676 9.22 6.74 13.99
CA ALA A 676 10.51 7.16 13.42
C ALA A 676 11.74 6.67 14.21
N GLN A 677 11.86 5.35 14.43
CA GLN A 677 13.04 4.73 15.07
C GLN A 677 14.16 4.45 14.04
N PRO A 678 15.43 4.46 14.47
CA PRO A 678 16.55 4.06 13.62
C PRO A 678 16.45 2.57 13.27
N GLY A 679 16.19 2.28 12.00
CA GLY A 679 15.84 0.95 11.49
C GLY A 679 14.82 1.01 10.33
N GLY A 680 14.16 2.15 10.14
CA GLY A 680 13.15 2.35 9.11
C GLY A 680 11.74 1.99 9.59
N ALA A 681 10.72 2.62 8.99
CA ALA A 681 9.34 2.19 9.18
C ALA A 681 9.15 0.86 8.44
N ARG A 682 8.67 -0.17 9.13
CA ARG A 682 8.24 -1.41 8.47
C ARG A 682 6.92 -1.17 7.74
N ARG A 683 6.54 -2.08 6.83
CA ARG A 683 5.24 -2.02 6.14
C ARG A 683 4.43 -3.28 6.40
N GLU A 684 3.21 -3.15 6.89
CA GLU A 684 2.20 -4.21 6.81
C GLU A 684 1.43 -4.05 5.50
N PHE A 685 1.16 -5.15 4.82
CA PHE A 685 0.60 -5.14 3.47
C PHE A 685 -0.88 -5.49 3.45
N GLY A 686 -1.67 -4.70 2.73
CA GLY A 686 -3.03 -5.07 2.34
C GLY A 686 -3.04 -5.69 0.94
N TRP A 687 -4.23 -6.03 0.45
CA TRP A 687 -4.45 -6.58 -0.89
C TRP A 687 -3.91 -5.72 -2.04
N THR A 688 -3.68 -4.42 -1.84
CA THR A 688 -2.90 -3.56 -2.75
C THR A 688 -1.53 -4.13 -3.12
N LEU A 689 -0.91 -4.95 -2.27
CA LEU A 689 0.37 -5.61 -2.59
C LEU A 689 0.29 -6.43 -3.89
N LEU A 690 -0.76 -7.23 -4.06
CA LEU A 690 -0.93 -8.04 -5.27
C LEU A 690 -1.11 -7.15 -6.51
N GLN A 691 -1.62 -5.92 -6.34
CA GLN A 691 -1.74 -4.97 -7.43
C GLN A 691 -0.41 -4.32 -7.78
N MET A 692 0.42 -3.96 -6.79
CA MET A 692 1.78 -3.45 -7.01
C MET A 692 2.64 -4.41 -7.85
N PHE A 693 2.49 -5.73 -7.66
CA PHE A 693 3.15 -6.74 -8.50
C PHE A 693 2.66 -6.73 -9.96
N ARG A 694 1.35 -6.58 -10.19
CA ARG A 694 0.76 -6.52 -11.54
C ARG A 694 1.13 -5.22 -12.25
N ASP A 695 1.08 -4.10 -11.54
CA ASP A 695 1.43 -2.78 -12.05
C ASP A 695 2.93 -2.70 -12.43
N ALA A 696 3.79 -3.44 -11.72
CA ALA A 696 5.19 -3.63 -12.08
C ALA A 696 5.44 -4.62 -13.24
N GLY A 697 4.42 -5.36 -13.70
CA GLY A 697 4.49 -6.26 -14.86
C GLY A 697 4.57 -7.77 -14.57
N PHE A 698 4.25 -8.23 -13.35
CA PHE A 698 4.03 -9.66 -13.10
C PHE A 698 2.65 -10.13 -13.56
N GLU A 699 2.58 -11.33 -14.13
CA GLU A 699 1.34 -12.08 -14.36
C GLU A 699 1.09 -13.08 -13.21
N ASP A 700 -0.09 -13.71 -13.21
CA ASP A 700 -0.49 -14.74 -12.23
C ASP A 700 -0.18 -14.43 -10.75
N VAL A 701 -0.34 -13.17 -10.36
CA VAL A 701 -0.18 -12.74 -8.97
C VAL A 701 -1.36 -13.24 -8.11
N VAL A 702 -1.07 -14.18 -7.21
CA VAL A 702 -2.04 -14.94 -6.40
C VAL A 702 -1.56 -15.01 -4.94
N ALA A 703 -2.49 -14.89 -3.99
CA ALA A 703 -2.29 -15.27 -2.60
C ALA A 703 -2.80 -16.70 -2.37
N HIS A 704 -1.92 -17.61 -1.97
CA HIS A 704 -2.24 -18.99 -1.61
C HIS A 704 -2.41 -19.09 -0.09
N PHE A 705 -3.65 -19.29 0.34
CA PHE A 705 -3.99 -19.51 1.75
C PHE A 705 -3.99 -21.01 2.06
N PHE A 706 -3.37 -21.43 3.16
CA PHE A 706 -3.24 -22.84 3.51
C PHE A 706 -3.41 -23.11 5.00
N TRP A 707 -3.82 -24.34 5.31
CA TRP A 707 -3.89 -24.90 6.66
C TRP A 707 -3.90 -26.42 6.50
N SER A 708 -3.15 -27.15 7.32
CA SER A 708 -3.19 -28.61 7.33
C SER A 708 -2.76 -29.16 8.68
N ARG A 709 -3.57 -30.08 9.21
CA ARG A 709 -3.22 -30.88 10.37
C ARG A 709 -2.11 -31.88 10.06
N ALA A 710 -2.17 -32.56 8.91
CA ALA A 710 -1.20 -33.58 8.50
C ALA A 710 0.23 -33.03 8.34
N PHE A 711 0.40 -31.85 7.73
CA PHE A 711 1.72 -31.21 7.58
C PHE A 711 2.12 -30.31 8.77
N GLY A 712 1.23 -30.12 9.75
CA GLY A 712 1.43 -29.15 10.82
C GLY A 712 1.64 -27.73 10.29
N TYR A 713 0.70 -27.27 9.45
CA TYR A 713 0.49 -25.87 9.10
C TYR A 713 -0.75 -25.38 9.85
N LEU A 714 -0.55 -24.95 11.10
CA LEU A 714 -1.62 -24.50 11.98
C LEU A 714 -1.67 -22.98 12.06
N GLY A 715 -2.69 -22.44 12.70
CA GLY A 715 -2.94 -21.02 12.88
C GLY A 715 -3.98 -20.47 11.92
N ARG A 716 -4.41 -19.24 12.19
CA ARG A 716 -5.18 -18.44 11.23
C ARG A 716 -4.44 -18.34 9.89
N GLU A 717 -5.20 -18.39 8.80
CA GLU A 717 -4.86 -17.93 7.44
C GLU A 717 -3.35 -17.78 7.15
N GLN A 718 -2.64 -18.91 7.11
CA GLN A 718 -1.26 -18.91 6.62
C GLN A 718 -1.29 -18.55 5.14
N VAL A 719 -0.42 -17.63 4.72
CA VAL A 719 -0.41 -17.11 3.34
C VAL A 719 1.00 -17.07 2.78
N VAL A 720 1.13 -17.57 1.56
CA VAL A 720 2.29 -17.43 0.69
C VAL A 720 1.79 -16.88 -0.65
N PHE A 721 2.58 -16.05 -1.30
CA PHE A 721 2.22 -15.42 -2.56
C PHE A 721 3.02 -16.03 -3.71
N VAL A 722 2.37 -16.11 -4.87
CA VAL A 722 2.97 -16.51 -6.13
C VAL A 722 2.81 -15.35 -7.12
N ALA A 723 3.84 -15.10 -7.92
CA ALA A 723 3.78 -14.20 -9.06
C ALA A 723 4.68 -14.76 -10.19
N ARG A 724 4.35 -14.51 -11.45
CA ARG A 724 5.12 -15.00 -12.60
C ARG A 724 5.59 -13.85 -13.50
N LYS A 725 6.72 -14.03 -14.16
CA LYS A 725 7.16 -13.13 -15.23
C LYS A 725 6.56 -13.57 -16.56
N PRO A 726 5.95 -12.67 -17.36
CA PRO A 726 5.44 -13.00 -18.69
C PRO A 726 6.44 -13.75 -19.57
N GLY A 727 5.97 -14.82 -20.21
CA GLY A 727 6.75 -15.64 -21.15
C GLY A 727 6.91 -15.00 -22.53
N LEU A 728 8.03 -15.27 -23.22
CA LEU A 728 8.36 -14.69 -24.54
C LEU A 728 7.37 -15.00 -25.67
N HIS A 729 6.46 -15.96 -25.47
CA HIS A 729 5.58 -16.49 -26.52
C HIS A 729 4.08 -16.43 -26.18
N GLY A 730 3.72 -15.68 -25.12
CA GLY A 730 2.34 -15.41 -24.74
C GLY A 730 1.68 -14.34 -25.61
N GLY A 731 1.29 -14.69 -26.84
CA GLY A 731 0.13 -14.03 -27.46
C GLY A 731 -1.14 -14.39 -26.66
N PRO A 732 -2.16 -13.51 -26.58
CA PRO A 732 -3.36 -13.80 -25.79
C PRO A 732 -4.06 -15.08 -26.30
N SER A 733 -4.25 -16.03 -25.39
CA SER A 733 -4.87 -17.35 -25.59
C SER A 733 -6.39 -17.31 -25.45
#